data_AF-A0A9X3F6G5-F1
#
_entry.id   AF-A0A9X3F6G5-F1
#
_cell.length_a   1.000
_cell.length_b   1.000
_cell.length_c   1.000
_cell.angle_alpha   90.00
_cell.angle_beta   90.00
_cell.angle_gamma   90.00
#
_symmetry.space_group_name_H-M   'P 1'
#
loop_
_entity.id
_entity.type
_entity.pdbx_description
1 polymer ?
#
loop_
_entity_poly.entity_id
_entity_poly.type
_entity_poly.pdbx_seq_one_letter_code
_entity_poly.pdbx_strand_id
1 'polypeptide(L)'
;MKRNLVLIFSFILVIMFESCSNKIPSEEDLKLSWEIVSNNYSEDAKVKARFIIENNSEFKFNENNWALFYNQAPRDPLSSDNNTKVEHISGDWFKLSPEKGFKLNPGETKEIEYESEAWFIKESDAAVGPYFVFYDKNGNETAVVAAKDYTILPFTLPEQINRHKNDAEPIPAAAWQFDENRKLKELDASELLRIIPSPVSYKVTGGRVAFDEHIEILYQKGLENEAHYLSEFLGKTFHAEFSATEATEPKANSVFLSLNTITVNGKSKEAYQLDVKKNKSVIIQGSDAAGVFYGIQSLIALLPIDLFVGTEVPVVLDEMQIKDAPRFEYRGMHLDVARNFQTKETVKKAIDILSFYKVNNLLLYITEDEGWRVEIEELPELTEVGSHREHTSKDAIALHPSYGSGPEAYAEGSYGSGFYTRAEFIDIIQYAKARHINVIPEIGFPGHSRAAIKAMEARYEKYMALGDEDKANEFRLIDPEETSKYRSAQWYSDNIVNVARPSTYKFYETVVDDIIEIYKEAGVELEFLHTGGDEVPEGSWSESPMCAALMKEFPEYKDPKNLQAYGTRKVVEMLRSKNLKIGGWEEVALLKDETGRYNPNPEFADKEVYPYVWNTLGSNTELSYRLANAGYPVIMCNVSNFYFDLAYNKDPREPGLYWGGMGNVRDAWQVAPFDVFKTTIQSAMGAEIDTEIAYAGLERIKPEAKKNIIGVQAQIWAETIKDGEDDLMLRILPKLMGFAETAWSPEREWETISDKNEREASWDKGWNIFANTLAQKELPRLTLFYGGFNYHVPAPGGKIIDEKLHANSTYPGLIIRYSTDGTEPDINSSIYKEPVLVSGTVKIKAFDIAGKGSLSMDVN
;
A
#
# COMPACT_ATOMS: atom_id res chain seq x y z
N MET A 1 27.47 -71.79 -60.11
CA MET A 1 28.94 -71.81 -59.83
C MET A 1 29.21 -70.84 -58.69
N LYS A 2 29.95 -71.29 -57.69
CA LYS A 2 30.25 -70.60 -56.42
C LYS A 2 30.90 -69.22 -56.61
N ARG A 3 30.52 -68.26 -55.75
CA ARG A 3 31.35 -67.31 -54.97
C ARG A 3 30.76 -65.89 -54.93
N ASN A 4 30.19 -65.47 -53.80
CA ASN A 4 30.87 -64.58 -52.86
C ASN A 4 29.92 -64.14 -51.73
N LEU A 5 30.30 -64.53 -50.51
CA LEU A 5 29.91 -63.94 -49.25
C LEU A 5 30.33 -62.45 -49.21
N VAL A 6 29.66 -61.71 -48.33
CA VAL A 6 29.93 -60.32 -47.88
C VAL A 6 29.28 -59.24 -48.74
N LEU A 7 27.99 -58.99 -48.48
CA LEU A 7 27.32 -57.68 -48.64
C LEU A 7 25.96 -57.73 -47.92
N ILE A 8 25.96 -58.07 -46.64
CA ILE A 8 24.83 -57.87 -45.71
C ILE A 8 25.43 -57.19 -44.48
N PHE A 9 25.83 -55.93 -44.62
CA PHE A 9 26.20 -55.04 -43.50
C PHE A 9 26.40 -53.61 -44.04
N SER A 10 25.39 -53.03 -44.70
CA SER A 10 25.39 -51.61 -45.08
C SER A 10 23.98 -51.10 -45.42
N PHE A 11 22.94 -51.57 -44.73
CA PHE A 11 21.58 -51.03 -44.90
C PHE A 11 20.76 -51.00 -43.58
N ILE A 12 21.46 -50.89 -42.45
CA ILE A 12 20.90 -50.50 -41.13
C ILE A 12 21.97 -49.64 -40.44
N LEU A 13 22.23 -48.43 -40.94
CA LEU A 13 23.00 -47.41 -40.19
C LEU A 13 22.91 -46.01 -40.83
N VAL A 14 21.76 -45.58 -41.35
CA VAL A 14 21.57 -44.19 -41.82
C VAL A 14 20.17 -43.65 -41.48
N ILE A 15 19.63 -44.03 -40.32
CA ILE A 15 18.51 -43.34 -39.66
C ILE A 15 18.72 -43.45 -38.14
N MET A 16 19.80 -42.86 -37.62
CA MET A 16 20.00 -42.55 -36.18
C MET A 16 21.11 -41.50 -36.04
N PHE A 17 20.94 -40.38 -36.75
CA PHE A 17 21.55 -39.11 -36.41
C PHE A 17 20.48 -38.03 -36.66
N GLU A 18 19.32 -38.21 -36.03
CA GLU A 18 18.62 -37.02 -35.54
C GLU A 18 19.55 -36.46 -34.47
N SER A 19 19.92 -35.20 -34.65
CA SER A 19 20.58 -34.40 -33.64
C SER A 19 19.91 -34.63 -32.28
N CYS A 20 20.66 -35.02 -31.25
CA CYS A 20 20.28 -34.72 -29.88
C CYS A 20 20.25 -33.18 -29.77
N SER A 21 19.18 -32.55 -30.23
CA SER A 21 18.84 -31.21 -29.78
C SER A 21 18.44 -31.39 -28.33
N ASN A 22 19.32 -31.04 -27.39
CA ASN A 22 18.95 -30.97 -25.99
C ASN A 22 17.75 -30.01 -25.91
N LYS A 23 16.56 -30.58 -25.70
CA LYS A 23 15.31 -29.84 -25.64
C LYS A 23 15.46 -28.80 -24.53
N ILE A 24 15.12 -27.54 -24.83
CA ILE A 24 15.11 -26.47 -23.83
C ILE A 24 14.15 -26.90 -22.70
N PRO A 25 14.54 -26.73 -21.43
CA PRO A 25 13.66 -27.03 -20.31
C PRO A 25 12.33 -26.28 -20.43
N SER A 26 11.24 -26.96 -20.14
CA SER A 26 9.93 -26.34 -19.93
C SER A 26 9.78 -25.88 -18.47
N GLU A 27 8.70 -25.16 -18.19
CA GLU A 27 8.39 -24.66 -16.83
C GLU A 27 8.30 -25.80 -15.80
N GLU A 28 7.82 -26.98 -16.20
CA GLU A 28 7.69 -28.17 -15.34
C GLU A 28 9.03 -28.88 -15.07
N ASP A 29 10.04 -28.64 -15.90
CA ASP A 29 11.35 -29.30 -15.77
C ASP A 29 12.29 -28.58 -14.79
N LEU A 30 11.93 -27.36 -14.36
CA LEU A 30 12.76 -26.46 -13.56
C LEU A 30 12.13 -26.24 -12.20
N LYS A 31 12.78 -26.77 -11.17
CA LYS A 31 12.41 -26.49 -9.78
C LYS A 31 13.46 -25.58 -9.15
N LEU A 32 12.99 -24.49 -8.58
CA LEU A 32 13.80 -23.44 -7.99
C LEU A 32 13.38 -23.21 -6.55
N SER A 33 14.34 -23.07 -5.65
CA SER A 33 14.08 -22.55 -4.32
C SER A 33 15.01 -21.39 -4.00
N TRP A 34 14.55 -20.50 -3.12
CA TRP A 34 15.38 -19.43 -2.57
C TRP A 34 15.36 -19.49 -1.05
N GLU A 35 16.50 -19.22 -0.44
CA GLU A 35 16.66 -19.26 1.01
C GLU A 35 17.54 -18.09 1.47
N ILE A 36 17.10 -17.45 2.56
CA ILE A 36 17.95 -16.57 3.36
C ILE A 36 18.92 -17.42 4.20
N VAL A 37 20.22 -17.23 4.04
CA VAL A 37 21.21 -17.97 4.83
C VAL A 37 21.46 -17.27 6.16
N SER A 38 21.80 -15.98 6.12
CA SER A 38 22.03 -15.18 7.33
C SER A 38 22.14 -13.68 6.99
N ASN A 39 21.59 -12.84 7.86
CA ASN A 39 21.86 -11.40 7.92
C ASN A 39 22.96 -11.04 8.95
N ASN A 40 23.46 -12.04 9.70
CA ASN A 40 24.31 -11.81 10.87
C ASN A 40 25.58 -12.68 10.84
N TYR A 41 26.35 -12.55 9.77
CA TYR A 41 27.65 -13.22 9.59
C TYR A 41 28.82 -12.23 9.43
N SER A 42 28.53 -10.93 9.43
CA SER A 42 29.51 -9.85 9.23
C SER A 42 29.28 -8.69 10.21
N GLU A 43 30.34 -7.94 10.50
CA GLU A 43 30.25 -6.70 11.28
C GLU A 43 29.55 -5.57 10.51
N ASP A 44 29.69 -5.57 9.18
CA ASP A 44 28.94 -4.71 8.27
C ASP A 44 27.53 -5.29 8.06
N ALA A 45 26.56 -4.43 7.75
CA ALA A 45 25.22 -4.88 7.37
C ALA A 45 25.26 -5.53 5.97
N LYS A 46 25.25 -6.86 5.94
CA LYS A 46 25.28 -7.69 4.72
C LYS A 46 24.37 -8.88 4.87
N VAL A 47 23.80 -9.31 3.75
CA VAL A 47 22.95 -10.48 3.65
C VAL A 47 23.57 -11.54 2.78
N LYS A 48 23.47 -12.79 3.22
CA LYS A 48 23.78 -13.97 2.44
C LYS A 48 22.50 -14.74 2.14
N ALA A 49 22.24 -15.01 0.87
CA ALA A 49 21.11 -15.80 0.39
C ALA A 49 21.59 -16.85 -0.62
N ARG A 50 20.74 -17.83 -0.94
CA ARG A 50 21.06 -18.86 -1.93
C ARG A 50 19.90 -19.19 -2.84
N PHE A 51 20.21 -19.49 -4.10
CA PHE A 51 19.31 -20.20 -4.99
C PHE A 51 19.64 -21.70 -4.98
N ILE A 52 18.62 -22.54 -5.05
CA ILE A 52 18.73 -24.00 -5.18
C ILE A 52 18.03 -24.37 -6.49
N ILE A 53 18.81 -24.81 -7.48
CA ILE A 53 18.32 -25.16 -8.81
C ILE A 53 18.36 -26.68 -8.95
N GLU A 54 17.19 -27.30 -9.12
CA GLU A 54 17.03 -28.71 -9.45
C GLU A 54 16.77 -28.86 -10.95
N ASN A 55 17.67 -29.55 -11.66
CA ASN A 55 17.53 -29.78 -13.09
C ASN A 55 16.84 -31.12 -13.37
N ASN A 56 15.51 -31.09 -13.56
CA ASN A 56 14.74 -32.29 -13.90
C ASN A 56 14.62 -32.52 -15.42
N SER A 57 15.30 -31.71 -16.23
CA SER A 57 15.33 -31.83 -17.69
C SER A 57 16.53 -32.67 -18.18
N GLU A 58 16.52 -33.02 -19.47
CA GLU A 58 17.68 -33.57 -20.18
C GLU A 58 18.68 -32.49 -20.65
N PHE A 59 18.40 -31.21 -20.39
CA PHE A 59 19.26 -30.09 -20.75
C PHE A 59 20.48 -30.03 -19.83
N LYS A 60 21.66 -29.74 -20.40
CA LYS A 60 22.89 -29.54 -19.65
C LYS A 60 23.21 -28.05 -19.55
N PHE A 61 23.08 -27.52 -18.35
CA PHE A 61 23.45 -26.14 -18.05
C PHE A 61 24.98 -26.00 -17.98
N ASN A 62 25.51 -24.96 -18.63
CA ASN A 62 26.94 -24.65 -18.66
C ASN A 62 27.18 -23.13 -18.58
N GLU A 63 28.44 -22.74 -18.67
CA GLU A 63 28.91 -21.35 -18.57
C GLU A 63 28.41 -20.36 -19.64
N ASN A 64 27.68 -20.80 -20.68
CA ASN A 64 27.30 -19.91 -21.79
C ASN A 64 25.82 -19.99 -22.24
N ASN A 65 25.00 -20.87 -21.66
CA ASN A 65 23.71 -21.22 -22.29
C ASN A 65 22.46 -20.84 -21.48
N TRP A 66 22.61 -20.15 -20.35
CA TRP A 66 21.47 -19.72 -19.55
C TRP A 66 21.80 -18.47 -18.71
N ALA A 67 20.76 -17.79 -18.23
CA ALA A 67 20.79 -16.85 -17.11
C ALA A 67 19.44 -16.92 -16.38
N LEU A 68 19.44 -16.66 -15.07
CA LEU A 68 18.23 -16.52 -14.26
C LEU A 68 18.00 -15.04 -13.98
N PHE A 69 16.86 -14.53 -14.42
CA PHE A 69 16.40 -13.18 -14.11
C PHE A 69 15.36 -13.24 -13.00
N TYR A 70 15.31 -12.21 -12.18
CA TYR A 70 14.38 -12.10 -11.07
C TYR A 70 14.26 -10.65 -10.62
N ASN A 71 13.19 -10.34 -9.90
CA ASN A 71 13.07 -9.09 -9.18
C ASN A 71 13.39 -9.30 -7.70
N GLN A 72 14.02 -8.31 -7.05
CA GLN A 72 14.33 -8.35 -5.63
C GLN A 72 14.49 -6.94 -5.09
N ALA A 73 14.10 -6.71 -3.84
CA ALA A 73 14.29 -5.42 -3.17
C ALA A 73 15.73 -4.90 -3.42
N PRO A 74 15.93 -3.69 -3.96
CA PRO A 74 17.23 -3.28 -4.45
C PRO A 74 18.33 -3.30 -3.37
N ARG A 75 19.34 -4.15 -3.55
CA ARG A 75 20.56 -4.27 -2.71
C ARG A 75 21.77 -4.50 -3.60
N ASP A 76 22.92 -3.93 -3.23
CA ASP A 76 24.08 -3.88 -4.11
C ASP A 76 24.72 -5.27 -4.03
N PRO A 77 24.85 -6.02 -5.15
CA PRO A 77 25.47 -7.33 -5.13
C PRO A 77 26.95 -7.21 -4.77
N LEU A 78 27.38 -7.95 -3.75
CA LEU A 78 28.75 -7.91 -3.25
C LEU A 78 29.61 -9.06 -3.81
N SER A 79 29.04 -10.26 -3.83
CA SER A 79 29.70 -11.45 -4.38
C SER A 79 28.69 -12.56 -4.65
N SER A 80 29.12 -13.58 -5.39
CA SER A 80 28.39 -14.83 -5.59
C SER A 80 29.40 -15.98 -5.73
N ASP A 81 28.91 -17.23 -5.70
CA ASP A 81 29.75 -18.41 -5.89
C ASP A 81 30.70 -18.28 -7.09
N ASN A 82 31.92 -18.82 -6.97
CA ASN A 82 33.02 -18.66 -7.94
C ASN A 82 32.71 -18.99 -9.41
N ASN A 83 31.60 -19.68 -9.69
CA ASN A 83 31.16 -20.06 -11.03
C ASN A 83 29.85 -19.36 -11.44
N THR A 84 29.47 -18.28 -10.78
CA THR A 84 28.28 -17.49 -11.08
C THR A 84 28.49 -16.01 -10.76
N LYS A 85 27.66 -15.15 -11.34
CA LYS A 85 27.67 -13.70 -11.09
C LYS A 85 26.25 -13.18 -10.92
N VAL A 86 25.99 -12.49 -9.81
CA VAL A 86 24.77 -11.69 -9.62
C VAL A 86 25.04 -10.24 -10.05
N GLU A 87 24.14 -9.68 -10.87
CA GLU A 87 24.24 -8.32 -11.39
C GLU A 87 22.90 -7.59 -11.24
N HIS A 88 22.95 -6.32 -10.80
CA HIS A 88 21.84 -5.38 -10.91
C HIS A 88 21.72 -4.87 -12.35
N ILE A 89 20.51 -4.82 -12.89
CA ILE A 89 20.26 -4.32 -14.25
C ILE A 89 19.69 -2.90 -14.21
N SER A 90 18.52 -2.74 -13.58
CA SER A 90 17.76 -1.49 -13.46
C SER A 90 16.68 -1.67 -12.41
N GLY A 91 16.39 -0.66 -11.60
CA GLY A 91 15.31 -0.76 -10.61
C GLY A 91 15.53 -1.91 -9.64
N ASP A 92 14.52 -2.76 -9.50
CA ASP A 92 14.56 -4.01 -8.73
C ASP A 92 14.88 -5.25 -9.58
N TRP A 93 15.34 -5.09 -10.83
CA TRP A 93 15.59 -6.19 -11.77
C TRP A 93 17.04 -6.66 -11.75
N PHE A 94 17.23 -7.95 -11.47
CA PHE A 94 18.53 -8.61 -11.29
C PHE A 94 18.71 -9.81 -12.22
N LYS A 95 19.97 -10.19 -12.42
CA LYS A 95 20.36 -11.35 -13.22
C LYS A 95 21.47 -12.12 -12.56
N LEU A 96 21.26 -13.43 -12.42
CA LEU A 96 22.25 -14.44 -12.09
C LEU A 96 22.73 -15.10 -13.39
N SER A 97 24.01 -14.92 -13.73
CA SER A 97 24.64 -15.52 -14.91
C SER A 97 25.67 -16.58 -14.50
N PRO A 98 25.83 -17.66 -15.27
CA PRO A 98 26.90 -18.61 -15.05
C PRO A 98 28.25 -18.01 -15.49
N GLU A 99 29.31 -18.38 -14.79
CA GLU A 99 30.69 -18.01 -15.09
C GLU A 99 31.50 -19.25 -15.48
N LYS A 100 32.74 -19.04 -15.92
CA LYS A 100 33.65 -20.10 -16.37
C LYS A 100 33.69 -21.26 -15.37
N GLY A 101 33.43 -22.47 -15.84
CA GLY A 101 33.44 -23.69 -15.03
C GLY A 101 32.07 -24.10 -14.47
N PHE A 102 31.01 -23.29 -14.65
CA PHE A 102 29.66 -23.68 -14.24
C PHE A 102 29.17 -24.93 -14.99
N LYS A 103 28.61 -25.88 -14.23
CA LYS A 103 27.97 -27.10 -14.77
C LYS A 103 26.86 -27.55 -13.85
N LEU A 104 25.72 -27.91 -14.46
CA LEU A 104 24.61 -28.60 -13.80
C LEU A 104 24.03 -29.61 -14.80
N ASN A 105 24.21 -30.91 -14.52
CA ASN A 105 23.78 -32.01 -15.39
C ASN A 105 22.30 -32.37 -15.13
N PRO A 106 21.66 -33.13 -16.04
CA PRO A 106 20.36 -33.74 -15.79
C PRO A 106 20.31 -34.51 -14.47
N GLY A 107 19.27 -34.28 -13.66
CA GLY A 107 19.03 -34.91 -12.37
C GLY A 107 19.91 -34.41 -11.22
N GLU A 108 20.77 -33.42 -11.45
CA GLU A 108 21.58 -32.80 -10.40
C GLU A 108 20.86 -31.59 -9.77
N THR A 109 21.23 -31.29 -8.53
CA THR A 109 20.85 -30.07 -7.79
C THR A 109 22.08 -29.22 -7.55
N LYS A 110 21.96 -27.90 -7.68
CA LYS A 110 23.04 -26.96 -7.39
C LYS A 110 22.54 -25.85 -6.46
N GLU A 111 23.28 -25.65 -5.38
CA GLU A 111 23.15 -24.46 -4.53
C GLU A 111 24.11 -23.38 -5.03
N ILE A 112 23.64 -22.13 -5.06
CA ILE A 112 24.38 -20.96 -5.49
C ILE A 112 24.20 -19.88 -4.42
N GLU A 113 25.21 -19.66 -3.58
CA GLU A 113 25.19 -18.59 -2.58
C GLU A 113 25.58 -17.23 -3.21
N TYR A 114 24.98 -16.16 -2.71
CA TYR A 114 25.34 -14.79 -3.05
C TYR A 114 25.21 -13.86 -1.83
N GLU A 115 25.96 -12.76 -1.89
CA GLU A 115 25.99 -11.73 -0.86
C GLU A 115 25.51 -10.39 -1.44
N SER A 116 24.76 -9.63 -0.64
CA SER A 116 24.32 -8.28 -0.97
C SER A 116 24.44 -7.36 0.25
N GLU A 117 24.40 -6.04 0.02
CA GLU A 117 24.35 -5.07 1.13
C GLU A 117 23.06 -5.16 1.95
N ALA A 118 23.10 -4.64 3.19
CA ALA A 118 22.00 -4.57 4.15
C ALA A 118 21.44 -5.94 4.59
N TRP A 119 20.15 -6.19 4.38
CA TRP A 119 19.41 -7.33 4.95
C TRP A 119 18.16 -7.70 4.16
N PHE A 120 17.75 -8.96 4.30
CA PHE A 120 16.45 -9.53 3.90
C PHE A 120 15.82 -10.25 5.10
N ILE A 121 14.69 -9.77 5.59
CA ILE A 121 14.05 -10.31 6.81
C ILE A 121 12.60 -10.77 6.58
N LYS A 122 12.06 -10.52 5.39
CA LYS A 122 10.71 -10.92 4.99
C LYS A 122 10.71 -11.84 3.78
N GLU A 123 9.66 -12.65 3.64
CA GLU A 123 9.40 -13.38 2.40
C GLU A 123 9.16 -12.41 1.23
N SER A 124 8.69 -11.18 1.49
CA SER A 124 8.58 -10.12 0.48
C SER A 124 9.94 -9.63 -0.06
N ASP A 125 11.05 -9.88 0.65
CA ASP A 125 12.41 -9.58 0.18
C ASP A 125 13.01 -10.68 -0.70
N ALA A 126 12.37 -11.85 -0.78
CA ALA A 126 12.87 -12.95 -1.59
C ALA A 126 12.89 -12.56 -3.08
N ALA A 127 13.70 -13.27 -3.88
CA ALA A 127 13.63 -13.15 -5.32
C ALA A 127 12.22 -13.49 -5.80
N VAL A 128 11.60 -12.66 -6.63
CA VAL A 128 10.21 -12.80 -7.07
C VAL A 128 10.10 -12.72 -8.58
N GLY A 129 9.08 -13.39 -9.14
CA GLY A 129 8.92 -13.60 -10.57
C GLY A 129 10.17 -14.16 -11.28
N PRO A 130 10.86 -15.18 -10.74
CA PRO A 130 12.07 -15.71 -11.38
C PRO A 130 11.77 -16.37 -12.74
N TYR A 131 12.65 -16.17 -13.72
CA TYR A 131 12.57 -16.83 -15.02
C TYR A 131 13.95 -17.04 -15.66
N PHE A 132 14.07 -18.12 -16.43
CA PHE A 132 15.29 -18.49 -17.14
C PHE A 132 15.26 -17.95 -18.57
N VAL A 133 16.40 -17.43 -19.02
CA VAL A 133 16.65 -17.09 -20.42
C VAL A 133 17.74 -18.02 -20.93
N PHE A 134 17.51 -18.69 -22.06
CA PHE A 134 18.43 -19.65 -22.65
C PHE A 134 19.10 -19.08 -23.90
N TYR A 135 20.39 -19.38 -24.07
CA TYR A 135 21.20 -18.81 -25.14
C TYR A 135 21.74 -19.88 -26.10
N ASP A 136 21.82 -19.53 -27.38
CA ASP A 136 22.58 -20.30 -28.37
C ASP A 136 24.10 -20.11 -28.20
N LYS A 137 24.89 -20.85 -28.97
CA LYS A 137 26.36 -20.76 -28.95
C LYS A 137 26.93 -19.39 -29.36
N ASN A 138 26.12 -18.52 -29.97
CA ASN A 138 26.50 -17.18 -30.38
C ASN A 138 26.05 -16.13 -29.35
N GLY A 139 25.38 -16.53 -28.27
CA GLY A 139 24.84 -15.65 -27.25
C GLY A 139 23.46 -15.07 -27.59
N ASN A 140 22.77 -15.58 -28.62
CA ASN A 140 21.41 -15.13 -28.92
C ASN A 140 20.40 -15.82 -27.99
N GLU A 141 19.42 -15.08 -27.52
CA GLU A 141 18.29 -15.64 -26.77
C GLU A 141 17.50 -16.61 -27.64
N THR A 142 17.16 -17.76 -27.09
CA THR A 142 16.45 -18.86 -27.77
C THR A 142 15.14 -19.22 -27.11
N ALA A 143 15.00 -18.96 -25.81
CA ALA A 143 13.78 -19.16 -25.05
C ALA A 143 13.82 -18.36 -23.75
N VAL A 144 12.64 -17.97 -23.28
CA VAL A 144 12.37 -17.40 -21.96
C VAL A 144 11.36 -18.32 -21.30
N VAL A 145 11.65 -18.76 -20.07
CA VAL A 145 10.85 -19.78 -19.37
C VAL A 145 10.65 -19.35 -17.92
N ALA A 146 9.41 -19.09 -17.53
CA ALA A 146 9.08 -18.75 -16.15
C ALA A 146 9.38 -19.94 -15.21
N ALA A 147 9.98 -19.67 -14.05
CA ALA A 147 10.20 -20.68 -13.03
C ALA A 147 8.96 -20.76 -12.12
N LYS A 148 7.96 -21.53 -12.55
CA LYS A 148 6.67 -21.65 -11.82
C LYS A 148 6.74 -22.55 -10.59
N ASP A 149 7.58 -23.60 -10.61
CA ASP A 149 7.88 -24.39 -9.40
C ASP A 149 8.95 -23.67 -8.58
N TYR A 150 8.54 -22.57 -7.95
CA TYR A 150 9.39 -21.72 -7.13
C TYR A 150 8.94 -21.71 -5.67
N THR A 151 9.87 -21.99 -4.74
CA THR A 151 9.58 -22.00 -3.30
C THR A 151 10.54 -21.11 -2.52
N ILE A 152 9.99 -20.25 -1.66
CA ILE A 152 10.76 -19.53 -0.63
C ILE A 152 10.88 -20.46 0.58
N LEU A 153 12.10 -20.79 1.01
CA LEU A 153 12.31 -21.63 2.19
C LEU A 153 12.06 -20.82 3.48
N PRO A 154 11.47 -21.42 4.53
CA PRO A 154 11.07 -20.69 5.73
C PRO A 154 12.24 -20.09 6.52
N PHE A 155 11.99 -18.93 7.11
CA PHE A 155 12.95 -18.21 7.94
C PHE A 155 12.74 -18.67 9.39
N THR A 156 13.60 -19.57 9.87
CA THR A 156 13.40 -20.29 11.14
C THR A 156 14.39 -19.88 12.23
N LEU A 157 15.47 -19.19 11.87
CA LEU A 157 16.55 -18.82 12.79
C LEU A 157 16.56 -17.31 13.08
N PRO A 158 16.89 -16.87 14.31
CA PRO A 158 17.01 -15.44 14.62
C PRO A 158 17.98 -14.66 13.72
N GLU A 159 19.05 -15.29 13.22
CA GLU A 159 20.00 -14.67 12.30
C GLU A 159 19.46 -14.47 10.87
N GLN A 160 18.35 -15.13 10.52
CA GLN A 160 17.59 -14.89 9.29
C GLN A 160 16.56 -13.77 9.48
N ILE A 161 16.03 -13.59 10.71
CA ILE A 161 14.90 -12.68 10.98
C ILE A 161 15.37 -11.30 11.48
N ASN A 162 16.49 -11.22 12.19
CA ASN A 162 17.05 -9.94 12.63
C ASN A 162 17.80 -9.27 11.47
N ARG A 163 17.58 -7.96 11.30
CA ARG A 163 18.23 -7.17 10.25
C ARG A 163 19.75 -7.14 10.39
N HIS A 164 20.22 -6.91 11.62
CA HIS A 164 21.64 -6.88 11.99
C HIS A 164 21.77 -6.95 13.53
N LYS A 165 23.00 -6.91 14.06
CA LYS A 165 23.26 -6.98 15.51
C LYS A 165 22.64 -5.84 16.35
N ASN A 166 22.31 -4.71 15.70
CA ASN A 166 21.71 -3.54 16.34
C ASN A 166 20.18 -3.47 16.16
N ASP A 167 19.55 -4.49 15.58
CA ASP A 167 18.10 -4.56 15.44
C ASP A 167 17.44 -4.78 16.80
N ALA A 168 16.76 -3.75 17.30
CA ALA A 168 16.08 -3.77 18.59
C ALA A 168 14.60 -4.15 18.47
N GLU A 169 14.08 -4.24 17.24
CA GLU A 169 12.73 -4.72 16.97
C GLU A 169 12.61 -6.19 17.46
N PRO A 170 11.61 -6.55 18.27
CA PRO A 170 11.49 -7.92 18.75
C PRO A 170 11.06 -8.88 17.64
N ILE A 171 11.53 -10.13 17.71
CA ILE A 171 10.92 -11.24 16.95
C ILE A 171 9.61 -11.58 17.66
N PRO A 172 8.45 -11.57 16.98
CA PRO A 172 7.14 -11.76 17.59
C PRO A 172 6.84 -13.23 17.93
N ALA A 173 7.80 -13.94 18.55
CA ALA A 173 7.61 -15.32 18.98
C ALA A 173 6.46 -15.45 19.99
N ALA A 174 5.84 -16.63 20.05
CA ALA A 174 4.64 -16.86 20.89
C ALA A 174 4.80 -16.38 22.34
N ALA A 175 5.96 -16.65 22.96
CA ALA A 175 6.23 -16.27 24.35
C ALA A 175 6.37 -14.75 24.54
N TRP A 176 6.95 -14.04 23.58
CA TRP A 176 7.04 -12.57 23.62
C TRP A 176 5.66 -11.96 23.45
N GLN A 177 4.90 -12.42 22.45
CA GLN A 177 3.52 -11.98 22.21
C GLN A 177 2.64 -12.24 23.44
N PHE A 178 2.84 -13.37 24.13
CA PHE A 178 2.15 -13.66 25.38
C PHE A 178 2.39 -12.60 26.44
N ASP A 179 3.64 -12.19 26.66
CA ASP A 179 3.98 -11.21 27.67
C ASP A 179 3.46 -9.80 27.33
N GLU A 180 3.45 -9.42 26.04
CA GLU A 180 2.84 -8.16 25.59
C GLU A 180 1.32 -8.12 25.77
N ASN A 181 0.63 -9.21 25.41
CA ASN A 181 -0.83 -9.32 25.49
C ASN A 181 -1.37 -9.28 26.92
N ARG A 182 -0.53 -9.51 27.96
CA ARG A 182 -0.95 -9.44 29.37
C ARG A 182 -1.43 -8.06 29.82
N LYS A 183 -1.12 -7.02 29.04
CA LYS A 183 -1.59 -5.64 29.27
C LYS A 183 -3.08 -5.48 28.94
N LEU A 184 -3.63 -6.40 28.14
CA LEU A 184 -5.01 -6.35 27.67
C LEU A 184 -5.94 -7.27 28.48
N LYS A 185 -7.21 -6.92 28.52
CA LYS A 185 -8.27 -7.66 29.19
C LYS A 185 -9.52 -7.69 28.33
N GLU A 186 -10.17 -8.85 28.28
CA GLU A 186 -11.48 -8.98 27.65
C GLU A 186 -12.52 -8.12 28.40
N LEU A 187 -13.34 -7.42 27.64
CA LEU A 187 -14.38 -6.51 28.13
C LEU A 187 -15.77 -7.03 27.79
N ASP A 188 -16.76 -6.65 28.60
CA ASP A 188 -18.16 -6.94 28.32
C ASP A 188 -18.66 -6.09 27.14
N ALA A 189 -19.67 -6.58 26.41
CA ALA A 189 -20.25 -5.90 25.24
C ALA A 189 -20.72 -4.44 25.53
N SER A 190 -21.07 -4.12 26.78
CA SER A 190 -21.49 -2.77 27.20
C SER A 190 -20.34 -1.76 27.29
N GLU A 191 -19.09 -2.22 27.33
CA GLU A 191 -17.89 -1.38 27.43
C GLU A 191 -17.26 -1.10 26.05
N LEU A 192 -17.71 -1.80 25.00
CA LEU A 192 -17.21 -1.65 23.64
C LEU A 192 -17.66 -0.33 23.01
N LEU A 193 -16.92 0.12 21.99
CA LEU A 193 -17.37 1.24 21.16
C LEU A 193 -18.61 0.82 20.36
N ARG A 194 -19.60 1.71 20.33
CA ARG A 194 -20.82 1.49 19.56
C ARG A 194 -20.59 1.64 18.06
N ILE A 195 -19.78 2.62 17.67
CA ILE A 195 -19.45 2.98 16.30
C ILE A 195 -17.94 3.26 16.22
N ILE A 196 -17.29 2.82 15.15
CA ILE A 196 -15.97 3.27 14.74
C ILE A 196 -16.12 3.96 13.36
N PRO A 197 -15.58 5.17 13.17
CA PRO A 197 -14.95 6.01 14.19
C PRO A 197 -15.92 6.51 15.26
N SER A 198 -15.41 6.75 16.47
CA SER A 198 -16.21 7.23 17.61
C SER A 198 -16.87 8.59 17.31
N PRO A 199 -18.19 8.74 17.57
CA PRO A 199 -18.85 10.02 17.36
C PRO A 199 -18.48 11.02 18.45
N VAL A 200 -18.64 12.33 18.17
CA VAL A 200 -18.47 13.40 19.16
C VAL A 200 -19.25 13.14 20.45
N SER A 201 -20.50 12.71 20.33
CA SER A 201 -21.30 12.31 21.48
C SER A 201 -22.46 11.39 21.11
N TYR A 202 -22.84 10.53 22.04
CA TYR A 202 -24.10 9.80 21.99
C TYR A 202 -24.76 9.75 23.37
N LYS A 203 -26.08 9.56 23.39
CA LYS A 203 -26.87 9.41 24.61
C LYS A 203 -27.97 8.38 24.42
N VAL A 204 -27.97 7.32 25.22
CA VAL A 204 -29.12 6.41 25.33
C VAL A 204 -30.24 7.15 26.06
N THR A 205 -31.39 7.29 25.40
CA THR A 205 -32.54 8.06 25.88
C THR A 205 -33.73 7.20 26.32
N GLY A 206 -33.71 5.90 26.01
CA GLY A 206 -34.76 4.98 26.40
C GLY A 206 -34.34 3.51 26.31
N GLY A 207 -35.33 2.63 26.12
CA GLY A 207 -35.12 1.18 26.04
C GLY A 207 -34.74 0.71 24.63
N ARG A 208 -34.72 -0.61 24.45
CA ARG A 208 -34.49 -1.25 23.15
C ARG A 208 -35.71 -1.12 22.23
N VAL A 209 -35.46 -0.84 20.96
CA VAL A 209 -36.42 -0.69 19.86
C VAL A 209 -36.20 -1.79 18.86
N ALA A 210 -37.18 -2.67 18.68
CA ALA A 210 -37.18 -3.69 17.64
C ALA A 210 -37.79 -3.10 16.36
N PHE A 211 -37.02 -3.12 15.28
CA PHE A 211 -37.44 -2.64 13.97
C PHE A 211 -38.19 -3.73 13.20
N ASP A 212 -39.13 -3.30 12.36
CA ASP A 212 -39.87 -4.21 11.49
C ASP A 212 -39.01 -4.58 10.28
N GLU A 213 -39.23 -5.77 9.71
CA GLU A 213 -38.48 -6.28 8.54
C GLU A 213 -38.60 -5.36 7.32
N HIS A 214 -39.68 -4.59 7.23
CA HIS A 214 -39.98 -3.66 6.14
C HIS A 214 -40.14 -2.25 6.72
N ILE A 215 -39.04 -1.49 6.72
CA ILE A 215 -39.05 -0.06 7.04
C ILE A 215 -39.08 0.76 5.75
N GLU A 216 -39.82 1.86 5.78
CA GLU A 216 -39.84 2.83 4.67
C GLU A 216 -38.64 3.78 4.79
N ILE A 217 -37.96 4.07 3.68
CA ILE A 217 -36.95 5.12 3.62
C ILE A 217 -37.62 6.38 3.09
N LEU A 218 -37.61 7.43 3.88
CA LEU A 218 -38.15 8.74 3.56
C LEU A 218 -37.00 9.74 3.45
N TYR A 219 -37.00 10.59 2.43
CA TYR A 219 -35.91 11.56 2.25
C TYR A 219 -36.41 12.92 1.79
N GLN A 220 -35.74 13.99 2.24
CA GLN A 220 -35.96 15.34 1.73
C GLN A 220 -35.35 15.49 0.34
N LYS A 221 -36.02 16.22 -0.55
CA LYS A 221 -35.52 16.57 -1.89
C LYS A 221 -34.05 17.01 -1.86
N GLY A 222 -33.24 16.48 -2.77
CA GLY A 222 -31.79 16.70 -2.83
C GLY A 222 -30.94 15.64 -2.09
N LEU A 223 -31.57 14.61 -1.53
CA LEU A 223 -30.92 13.46 -0.87
C LEU A 223 -31.22 12.13 -1.58
N GLU A 224 -31.52 12.19 -2.89
CA GLU A 224 -31.87 11.01 -3.69
C GLU A 224 -30.74 9.98 -3.68
N ASN A 225 -29.49 10.44 -3.79
CA ASN A 225 -28.30 9.59 -3.75
C ASN A 225 -28.17 8.86 -2.40
N GLU A 226 -28.31 9.56 -1.29
CA GLU A 226 -28.18 8.99 0.06
C GLU A 226 -29.30 7.99 0.34
N ALA A 227 -30.52 8.31 -0.09
CA ALA A 227 -31.66 7.43 0.05
C ALA A 227 -31.51 6.15 -0.80
N HIS A 228 -31.04 6.29 -2.05
CA HIS A 228 -30.74 5.16 -2.93
C HIS A 228 -29.66 4.28 -2.31
N TYR A 229 -28.54 4.86 -1.87
CA TYR A 229 -27.44 4.13 -1.24
C TYR A 229 -27.93 3.28 -0.05
N LEU A 230 -28.68 3.90 0.87
CA LEU A 230 -29.23 3.18 2.02
C LEU A 230 -30.19 2.06 1.58
N SER A 231 -31.04 2.33 0.59
CA SER A 231 -31.98 1.35 0.05
C SER A 231 -31.28 0.13 -0.54
N GLU A 232 -30.23 0.33 -1.33
CA GLU A 232 -29.42 -0.76 -1.89
C GLU A 232 -28.68 -1.53 -0.81
N PHE A 233 -28.08 -0.83 0.16
CA PHE A 233 -27.38 -1.46 1.26
C PHE A 233 -28.31 -2.38 2.06
N LEU A 234 -29.47 -1.86 2.47
CA LEU A 234 -30.46 -2.65 3.21
C LEU A 234 -31.02 -3.78 2.35
N GLY A 235 -31.27 -3.54 1.06
CA GLY A 235 -31.79 -4.58 0.17
C GLY A 235 -30.82 -5.74 -0.04
N LYS A 236 -29.51 -5.46 -0.14
CA LYS A 236 -28.47 -6.49 -0.17
C LYS A 236 -28.35 -7.23 1.18
N THR A 237 -28.42 -6.50 2.29
CA THR A 237 -28.25 -7.05 3.65
C THR A 237 -29.40 -7.96 4.07
N PHE A 238 -30.64 -7.59 3.74
CA PHE A 238 -31.84 -8.33 4.14
C PHE A 238 -32.46 -9.16 3.01
N HIS A 239 -31.84 -9.19 1.83
CA HIS A 239 -32.36 -9.88 0.64
C HIS A 239 -33.81 -9.50 0.30
N ALA A 240 -34.15 -8.21 0.44
CA ALA A 240 -35.49 -7.67 0.31
C ALA A 240 -35.50 -6.35 -0.48
N GLU A 241 -36.65 -5.93 -0.99
CA GLU A 241 -36.79 -4.62 -1.61
C GLU A 241 -37.12 -3.55 -0.57
N PHE A 242 -36.34 -2.46 -0.56
CA PHE A 242 -36.62 -1.27 0.22
C PHE A 242 -37.05 -0.15 -0.73
N SER A 243 -38.07 0.61 -0.34
CA SER A 243 -38.53 1.77 -1.09
C SER A 243 -38.02 3.06 -0.48
N ALA A 244 -37.43 3.92 -1.30
CA ALA A 244 -37.11 5.30 -0.97
C ALA A 244 -38.16 6.25 -1.57
N THR A 245 -38.78 7.09 -0.74
CA THR A 245 -39.82 8.04 -1.17
C THR A 245 -39.51 9.44 -0.67
N GLU A 246 -39.63 10.44 -1.55
CA GLU A 246 -39.48 11.85 -1.17
C GLU A 246 -40.58 12.24 -0.15
N ALA A 247 -40.19 12.87 0.96
CA ALA A 247 -41.08 13.34 2.01
C ALA A 247 -40.50 14.57 2.72
N THR A 248 -41.38 15.33 3.38
CA THR A 248 -40.98 16.55 4.12
C THR A 248 -40.92 16.36 5.63
N GLU A 249 -41.48 15.26 6.15
CA GLU A 249 -41.62 15.01 7.59
C GLU A 249 -41.36 13.53 7.92
N PRO A 250 -40.85 13.21 9.11
CA PRO A 250 -40.65 11.82 9.55
C PRO A 250 -41.99 11.13 9.85
N LYS A 251 -42.00 9.80 9.71
CA LYS A 251 -43.12 8.92 10.03
C LYS A 251 -42.70 7.88 11.08
N ALA A 252 -43.66 7.26 11.77
CA ALA A 252 -43.36 6.09 12.59
C ALA A 252 -42.95 4.90 11.70
N ASN A 253 -42.06 4.05 12.18
CA ASN A 253 -41.53 2.90 11.43
C ASN A 253 -40.90 3.26 10.06
N SER A 254 -40.03 4.28 10.06
CA SER A 254 -39.30 4.72 8.86
C SER A 254 -37.89 5.20 9.21
N VAL A 255 -36.99 5.21 8.23
CA VAL A 255 -35.76 6.02 8.28
C VAL A 255 -36.04 7.32 7.54
N PHE A 256 -35.86 8.48 8.19
CA PHE A 256 -36.05 9.80 7.57
C PHE A 256 -34.72 10.54 7.43
N LEU A 257 -34.38 10.90 6.19
CA LEU A 257 -33.18 11.64 5.82
C LEU A 257 -33.54 13.10 5.52
N SER A 258 -32.88 14.05 6.18
CA SER A 258 -33.16 15.48 5.97
C SER A 258 -31.92 16.37 6.14
N LEU A 259 -32.00 17.59 5.61
CA LEU A 259 -31.01 18.64 5.81
C LEU A 259 -31.47 19.60 6.92
N ASN A 260 -30.52 20.04 7.75
CA ASN A 260 -30.77 21.02 8.80
C ASN A 260 -29.50 21.82 9.10
N THR A 261 -29.63 23.05 9.62
CA THR A 261 -28.47 23.81 10.09
C THR A 261 -27.92 23.18 11.36
N ILE A 262 -26.81 22.45 11.23
CA ILE A 262 -26.18 21.69 12.33
C ILE A 262 -24.74 22.15 12.48
N THR A 263 -24.34 22.37 13.74
CA THR A 263 -22.94 22.54 14.12
C THR A 263 -22.67 21.64 15.32
N VAL A 264 -21.65 20.80 15.24
CA VAL A 264 -21.21 19.91 16.32
C VAL A 264 -19.71 20.15 16.53
N ASN A 265 -19.31 20.39 17.78
CA ASN A 265 -17.92 20.67 18.15
C ASN A 265 -17.23 21.77 17.29
N GLY A 266 -17.98 22.82 16.94
CA GLY A 266 -17.48 23.93 16.11
C GLY A 266 -17.36 23.63 14.61
N LYS A 267 -17.75 22.43 14.15
CA LYS A 267 -17.76 22.02 12.75
C LYS A 267 -19.18 21.97 12.20
N SER A 268 -19.37 22.55 11.02
CA SER A 268 -20.67 22.55 10.33
C SER A 268 -20.66 21.66 9.10
N LYS A 269 -19.61 21.64 8.27
CA LYS A 269 -19.49 20.72 7.13
C LYS A 269 -19.49 19.26 7.62
N GLU A 270 -20.21 18.37 6.94
CA GLU A 270 -20.32 16.94 7.26
C GLU A 270 -20.90 16.61 8.65
N ALA A 271 -21.37 17.63 9.40
CA ALA A 271 -21.95 17.43 10.72
C ALA A 271 -23.35 16.81 10.61
N TYR A 272 -23.70 15.90 11.53
CA TYR A 272 -25.00 15.24 11.54
C TYR A 272 -25.54 14.95 12.94
N GLN A 273 -26.84 14.65 12.98
CA GLN A 273 -27.53 14.09 14.13
C GLN A 273 -28.28 12.83 13.69
N LEU A 274 -28.22 11.79 14.52
CA LEU A 274 -28.99 10.55 14.33
C LEU A 274 -29.80 10.27 15.59
N ASP A 275 -31.12 10.14 15.43
CA ASP A 275 -32.05 9.80 16.49
C ASP A 275 -32.73 8.45 16.22
N VAL A 276 -32.56 7.48 17.11
CA VAL A 276 -33.38 6.26 17.17
C VAL A 276 -34.51 6.51 18.16
N LYS A 277 -35.76 6.39 17.74
CA LYS A 277 -36.95 6.72 18.55
C LYS A 277 -37.79 5.50 18.92
N LYS A 278 -38.52 5.58 20.03
CA LYS A 278 -39.44 4.53 20.52
C LYS A 278 -40.53 4.08 19.52
N ASN A 279 -40.97 4.95 18.62
CA ASN A 279 -41.95 4.65 17.56
C ASN A 279 -41.33 3.96 16.33
N LYS A 280 -40.14 3.38 16.47
CA LYS A 280 -39.38 2.69 15.41
C LYS A 280 -38.92 3.61 14.26
N SER A 281 -38.92 4.94 14.45
CA SER A 281 -38.34 5.84 13.46
C SER A 281 -36.86 6.06 13.73
N VAL A 282 -36.03 6.08 12.69
CA VAL A 282 -34.69 6.65 12.71
C VAL A 282 -34.72 7.98 11.98
N ILE A 283 -34.21 9.05 12.58
CA ILE A 283 -34.12 10.36 11.94
C ILE A 283 -32.64 10.70 11.78
N ILE A 284 -32.20 10.93 10.55
CA ILE A 284 -30.85 11.37 10.23
C ILE A 284 -30.93 12.77 9.63
N GLN A 285 -30.29 13.72 10.29
CA GLN A 285 -30.22 15.10 9.84
C GLN A 285 -28.77 15.47 9.59
N GLY A 286 -28.45 15.89 8.37
CA GLY A 286 -27.13 16.40 8.01
C GLY A 286 -27.13 17.90 7.80
N SER A 287 -26.00 18.54 8.05
CA SER A 287 -25.69 19.90 7.62
C SER A 287 -25.62 20.05 6.10
N ASP A 288 -25.18 18.99 5.43
CA ASP A 288 -25.09 18.78 4.00
C ASP A 288 -25.36 17.28 3.69
N ALA A 289 -25.35 16.92 2.40
CA ALA A 289 -25.59 15.54 1.97
C ALA A 289 -24.53 14.56 2.51
N ALA A 290 -23.27 15.00 2.66
CA ALA A 290 -22.21 14.17 3.22
C ALA A 290 -22.46 13.88 4.72
N GLY A 291 -22.96 14.85 5.49
CA GLY A 291 -23.40 14.64 6.86
C GLY A 291 -24.53 13.61 6.96
N VAL A 292 -25.53 13.67 6.06
CA VAL A 292 -26.58 12.64 5.99
C VAL A 292 -25.97 11.27 5.70
N PHE A 293 -25.07 11.20 4.71
CA PHE A 293 -24.38 9.96 4.34
C PHE A 293 -23.57 9.37 5.51
N TYR A 294 -22.82 10.17 6.25
CA TYR A 294 -22.09 9.69 7.43
C TYR A 294 -23.01 9.29 8.59
N GLY A 295 -24.17 9.93 8.71
CA GLY A 295 -25.25 9.46 9.58
C GLY A 295 -25.75 8.08 9.17
N ILE A 296 -25.89 7.81 7.88
CA ILE A 296 -26.21 6.47 7.36
C ILE A 296 -25.13 5.46 7.72
N GLN A 297 -23.84 5.79 7.53
CA GLN A 297 -22.75 4.88 7.92
C GLN A 297 -22.78 4.56 9.42
N SER A 298 -23.10 5.54 10.26
CA SER A 298 -23.29 5.33 11.71
C SER A 298 -24.52 4.48 12.03
N LEU A 299 -25.61 4.58 11.28
CA LEU A 299 -26.75 3.66 11.39
C LEU A 299 -26.32 2.23 11.04
N ILE A 300 -25.57 2.05 9.96
CA ILE A 300 -25.06 0.75 9.51
C ILE A 300 -24.13 0.14 10.58
N ALA A 301 -23.24 0.94 11.17
CA ALA A 301 -22.34 0.49 12.24
C ALA A 301 -23.07 0.05 13.52
N LEU A 302 -24.31 0.50 13.73
CA LEU A 302 -25.16 0.10 14.85
C LEU A 302 -25.94 -1.20 14.59
N LEU A 303 -26.00 -1.69 13.36
CA LEU A 303 -26.71 -2.93 13.05
C LEU A 303 -26.10 -4.13 13.78
N PRO A 304 -26.92 -5.14 14.16
CA PRO A 304 -26.42 -6.35 14.81
C PRO A 304 -25.33 -7.04 14.00
N ILE A 305 -24.26 -7.45 14.67
CA ILE A 305 -23.11 -8.08 14.02
C ILE A 305 -23.46 -9.44 13.39
N ASP A 306 -24.43 -10.13 13.96
CA ASP A 306 -24.91 -11.45 13.51
C ASP A 306 -25.36 -11.42 12.03
N LEU A 307 -25.89 -10.29 11.56
CA LEU A 307 -26.27 -10.10 10.16
C LEU A 307 -25.08 -10.23 9.20
N PHE A 308 -23.88 -9.86 9.64
CA PHE A 308 -22.67 -9.83 8.82
C PHE A 308 -21.81 -11.10 8.97
N VAL A 309 -22.26 -12.06 9.78
CA VAL A 309 -21.68 -13.41 9.90
C VAL A 309 -22.66 -14.50 9.47
N GLY A 310 -23.73 -14.13 8.76
CA GLY A 310 -24.65 -15.05 8.09
C GLY A 310 -25.79 -15.57 8.97
N THR A 311 -26.08 -14.87 10.08
CA THR A 311 -27.19 -15.22 10.97
C THR A 311 -28.31 -14.21 10.86
N GLU A 312 -29.50 -14.65 10.45
CA GLU A 312 -30.70 -13.82 10.46
C GLU A 312 -31.13 -13.53 11.90
N VAL A 313 -31.10 -12.26 12.29
CA VAL A 313 -31.54 -11.79 13.60
C VAL A 313 -32.44 -10.55 13.47
N PRO A 314 -33.39 -10.35 14.41
CA PRO A 314 -34.14 -9.11 14.47
C PRO A 314 -33.22 -7.90 14.68
N VAL A 315 -33.48 -6.80 13.96
CA VAL A 315 -32.78 -5.53 14.18
C VAL A 315 -33.30 -4.87 15.45
N VAL A 316 -32.46 -4.84 16.49
CA VAL A 316 -32.78 -4.24 17.79
C VAL A 316 -31.73 -3.20 18.16
N LEU A 317 -32.12 -1.94 18.25
CA LEU A 317 -31.24 -0.82 18.62
C LEU A 317 -31.70 -0.17 19.93
N ASP A 318 -30.81 0.47 20.67
CA ASP A 318 -31.22 1.32 21.80
C ASP A 318 -31.86 2.62 21.30
N GLU A 319 -32.90 3.10 21.97
CA GLU A 319 -33.41 4.46 21.77
C GLU A 319 -32.31 5.45 22.17
N MET A 320 -31.81 6.23 21.22
CA MET A 320 -30.63 7.06 21.42
C MET A 320 -30.57 8.28 20.51
N GLN A 321 -29.69 9.20 20.87
CA GLN A 321 -29.32 10.37 20.07
C GLN A 321 -27.81 10.37 19.88
N ILE A 322 -27.36 10.63 18.66
CA ILE A 322 -25.96 10.81 18.27
C ILE A 322 -25.83 12.20 17.67
N LYS A 323 -24.76 12.91 18.04
CA LYS A 323 -24.34 14.16 17.39
C LYS A 323 -22.88 14.01 17.03
N ASP A 324 -22.55 14.31 15.79
CA ASP A 324 -21.23 14.00 15.29
C ASP A 324 -20.79 14.95 14.16
N ALA A 325 -19.49 15.08 14.01
CA ALA A 325 -18.82 15.86 12.98
C ALA A 325 -17.34 15.45 12.94
N PRO A 326 -16.65 15.61 11.79
CA PRO A 326 -15.25 15.22 11.67
C PRO A 326 -14.31 16.12 12.47
N ARG A 327 -13.26 15.52 13.03
CA ARG A 327 -12.10 16.25 13.58
C ARG A 327 -11.34 17.01 12.48
N PHE A 328 -10.99 16.32 11.40
CA PHE A 328 -10.24 16.87 10.27
C PHE A 328 -11.10 16.97 9.02
N GLU A 329 -10.93 18.04 8.25
CA GLU A 329 -11.65 18.24 6.98
C GLU A 329 -11.12 17.34 5.87
N TYR A 330 -9.81 17.07 5.88
CA TYR A 330 -9.17 16.12 4.99
C TYR A 330 -8.90 14.78 5.71
N ARG A 331 -9.46 13.70 5.19
CA ARG A 331 -9.24 12.33 5.67
C ARG A 331 -9.01 11.46 4.46
N GLY A 332 -7.75 11.19 4.16
CA GLY A 332 -7.35 10.57 2.89
C GLY A 332 -6.94 9.12 3.00
N MET A 333 -7.09 8.39 1.90
CA MET A 333 -6.34 7.17 1.60
C MET A 333 -5.59 7.38 0.28
N HIS A 334 -4.30 7.12 0.25
CA HIS A 334 -3.51 6.99 -0.97
C HIS A 334 -3.55 5.54 -1.43
N LEU A 335 -3.82 5.31 -2.72
CA LEU A 335 -3.84 3.99 -3.36
C LEU A 335 -2.92 3.96 -4.57
N ASP A 336 -1.81 3.23 -4.44
CA ASP A 336 -0.88 2.93 -5.53
C ASP A 336 -1.47 1.88 -6.47
N VAL A 337 -1.68 2.29 -7.72
CA VAL A 337 -2.06 1.39 -8.81
C VAL A 337 -1.01 1.38 -9.92
N ALA A 338 0.09 2.11 -9.72
CA ALA A 338 1.20 2.26 -10.65
C ALA A 338 2.23 1.14 -10.49
N ARG A 339 2.63 0.77 -9.27
CA ARG A 339 3.62 -0.32 -9.04
C ARG A 339 3.05 -1.70 -9.37
N ASN A 340 1.85 -2.00 -8.85
CA ASN A 340 1.06 -3.17 -9.23
C ASN A 340 -0.42 -2.76 -9.36
N PHE A 341 -0.94 -2.96 -10.57
CA PHE A 341 -2.25 -2.49 -10.99
C PHE A 341 -3.39 -3.17 -10.23
N GLN A 342 -4.38 -2.35 -9.85
CA GLN A 342 -5.62 -2.78 -9.23
C GLN A 342 -6.76 -2.57 -10.21
N THR A 343 -7.68 -3.53 -10.31
CA THR A 343 -8.80 -3.39 -11.24
C THR A 343 -9.78 -2.30 -10.78
N LYS A 344 -10.59 -1.79 -11.70
CA LYS A 344 -11.68 -0.86 -11.37
C LYS A 344 -12.58 -1.38 -10.24
N GLU A 345 -12.94 -2.66 -10.26
CA GLU A 345 -13.82 -3.23 -9.25
C GLU A 345 -13.15 -3.30 -7.87
N THR A 346 -11.85 -3.61 -7.84
CA THR A 346 -11.03 -3.55 -6.62
C THR A 346 -10.99 -2.13 -6.04
N VAL A 347 -10.81 -1.10 -6.89
CA VAL A 347 -10.86 0.30 -6.45
C VAL A 347 -12.24 0.68 -5.90
N LYS A 348 -13.32 0.27 -6.56
CA LYS A 348 -14.69 0.49 -6.08
C LYS A 348 -14.94 -0.19 -4.72
N LYS A 349 -14.45 -1.41 -4.55
CA LYS A 349 -14.53 -2.13 -3.28
C LYS A 349 -13.75 -1.44 -2.16
N ALA A 350 -12.58 -0.86 -2.48
CA ALA A 350 -11.86 0.01 -1.55
C ALA A 350 -12.70 1.25 -1.18
N ILE A 351 -13.30 1.93 -2.16
CA ILE A 351 -14.16 3.10 -1.92
C ILE A 351 -15.33 2.75 -0.99
N ASP A 352 -15.96 1.57 -1.14
CA ASP A 352 -17.03 1.13 -0.23
C ASP A 352 -16.57 1.11 1.24
N ILE A 353 -15.44 0.45 1.53
CA ILE A 353 -14.96 0.35 2.92
C ILE A 353 -14.39 1.67 3.46
N LEU A 354 -13.74 2.47 2.62
CA LEU A 354 -13.27 3.81 2.96
C LEU A 354 -14.45 4.73 3.34
N SER A 355 -15.54 4.69 2.57
CA SER A 355 -16.72 5.52 2.81
C SER A 355 -17.44 5.14 4.10
N PHE A 356 -17.50 3.85 4.44
CA PHE A 356 -18.04 3.36 5.71
C PHE A 356 -17.27 3.93 6.92
N TYR A 357 -15.94 3.91 6.84
CA TYR A 357 -15.06 4.51 7.86
C TYR A 357 -14.87 6.02 7.71
N LYS A 358 -15.73 6.68 6.92
CA LYS A 358 -15.84 8.14 6.78
C LYS A 358 -14.57 8.83 6.23
N VAL A 359 -13.74 8.10 5.48
CA VAL A 359 -12.68 8.68 4.62
C VAL A 359 -13.37 9.45 3.49
N ASN A 360 -12.84 10.61 3.12
CA ASN A 360 -13.47 11.50 2.13
C ASN A 360 -12.56 11.90 0.95
N ASN A 361 -11.30 11.48 0.96
CA ASN A 361 -10.40 11.67 -0.17
C ASN A 361 -9.69 10.36 -0.51
N LEU A 362 -9.60 10.05 -1.79
CA LEU A 362 -8.82 8.95 -2.35
C LEU A 362 -7.77 9.57 -3.28
N LEU A 363 -6.52 9.64 -2.81
CA LEU A 363 -5.39 9.97 -3.67
C LEU A 363 -5.08 8.73 -4.52
N LEU A 364 -5.45 8.77 -5.79
CA LEU A 364 -5.25 7.65 -6.71
C LEU A 364 -3.95 7.88 -7.48
N TYR A 365 -2.96 7.06 -7.15
CA TYR A 365 -1.59 7.20 -7.62
C TYR A 365 -1.43 6.42 -8.94
N ILE A 366 -1.63 7.13 -10.04
CA ILE A 366 -1.87 6.57 -11.39
C ILE A 366 -0.65 6.59 -12.31
N THR A 367 0.47 7.16 -11.86
CA THR A 367 1.72 7.27 -12.65
C THR A 367 2.93 7.03 -11.77
N GLU A 368 3.91 6.30 -12.27
CA GLU A 368 5.23 6.12 -11.64
C GLU A 368 6.27 5.66 -12.67
N ASP A 369 7.45 5.25 -12.22
CA ASP A 369 8.51 4.61 -13.00
C ASP A 369 8.07 3.30 -13.61
N GLU A 370 7.34 2.45 -12.87
CA GLU A 370 6.95 1.12 -13.36
C GLU A 370 5.57 1.05 -14.00
N GLY A 371 4.86 2.18 -14.15
CA GLY A 371 3.51 2.16 -14.67
C GLY A 371 2.87 3.51 -14.97
N TRP A 372 2.13 3.56 -16.07
CA TRP A 372 1.18 4.61 -16.41
C TRP A 372 -0.21 4.01 -16.58
N ARG A 373 -1.20 4.50 -15.83
CA ARG A 373 -2.43 3.74 -15.54
C ARG A 373 -3.72 4.39 -16.02
N VAL A 374 -3.68 5.51 -16.73
CA VAL A 374 -4.89 6.17 -17.26
C VAL A 374 -4.70 6.50 -18.73
N GLU A 375 -5.68 6.17 -19.56
CA GLU A 375 -5.71 6.56 -20.97
C GLU A 375 -5.73 8.09 -21.14
N ILE A 376 -4.83 8.62 -21.98
CA ILE A 376 -4.80 10.02 -22.39
C ILE A 376 -4.94 10.08 -23.91
N GLU A 377 -5.99 10.71 -24.41
CA GLU A 377 -6.40 10.59 -25.82
C GLU A 377 -5.32 11.07 -26.79
N GLU A 378 -4.68 12.21 -26.50
CA GLU A 378 -3.65 12.80 -27.36
C GLU A 378 -2.31 12.04 -27.32
N LEU A 379 -2.10 11.25 -26.26
CA LEU A 379 -0.84 10.59 -25.92
C LEU A 379 -1.04 9.08 -25.69
N PRO A 380 -1.50 8.32 -26.72
CA PRO A 380 -1.79 6.90 -26.59
C PRO A 380 -0.57 6.08 -26.17
N GLU A 381 0.64 6.54 -26.53
CA GLU A 381 1.89 5.87 -26.17
C GLU A 381 2.06 5.66 -24.65
N LEU A 382 1.43 6.51 -23.82
CA LEU A 382 1.46 6.37 -22.37
C LEU A 382 0.85 5.06 -21.89
N THR A 383 -0.18 4.55 -22.57
CA THR A 383 -0.76 3.24 -22.23
C THR A 383 -0.26 2.13 -23.16
N GLU A 384 0.06 2.43 -24.43
CA GLU A 384 0.65 1.44 -25.36
C GLU A 384 2.03 0.94 -24.90
N VAL A 385 2.79 1.77 -24.15
CA VAL A 385 4.14 1.43 -23.64
C VAL A 385 4.18 1.48 -22.11
N GLY A 386 3.67 2.56 -21.51
CA GLY A 386 3.83 2.79 -20.07
C GLY A 386 2.94 1.91 -19.18
N SER A 387 1.94 1.20 -19.74
CA SER A 387 1.01 0.40 -18.93
C SER A 387 1.42 -1.07 -18.73
N HIS A 388 2.49 -1.53 -19.37
CA HIS A 388 2.88 -2.95 -19.31
C HIS A 388 4.39 -3.13 -19.22
N ARG A 389 4.79 -4.29 -18.70
CA ARG A 389 6.18 -4.64 -18.39
C ARG A 389 6.49 -6.01 -18.99
N GLU A 390 7.62 -6.12 -19.66
CA GLU A 390 8.03 -7.38 -20.30
C GLU A 390 9.55 -7.55 -20.34
N HIS A 391 9.99 -8.79 -20.50
CA HIS A 391 11.40 -9.09 -20.68
C HIS A 391 11.90 -8.56 -22.02
N THR A 392 12.94 -7.74 -21.95
CA THR A 392 13.60 -7.16 -23.12
C THR A 392 15.02 -6.74 -22.76
N SER A 393 15.78 -6.22 -23.72
CA SER A 393 17.10 -5.65 -23.43
C SER A 393 17.02 -4.43 -22.51
N LYS A 394 18.07 -4.18 -21.72
CA LYS A 394 18.13 -3.02 -20.80
C LYS A 394 17.89 -1.67 -21.51
N ASP A 395 18.37 -1.53 -22.74
CA ASP A 395 18.31 -0.27 -23.48
C ASP A 395 17.02 -0.12 -24.32
N ALA A 396 16.11 -1.10 -24.25
CA ALA A 396 14.85 -1.05 -24.96
C ALA A 396 13.96 0.10 -24.47
N ILE A 397 13.16 0.63 -25.39
CA ILE A 397 12.12 1.62 -25.10
C ILE A 397 10.87 0.87 -24.62
N ALA A 398 10.98 0.29 -23.43
CA ALA A 398 9.92 -0.43 -22.75
C ALA A 398 10.14 -0.35 -21.24
N LEU A 399 9.11 -0.72 -20.48
CA LEU A 399 9.27 -0.99 -19.06
C LEU A 399 9.70 -2.44 -18.86
N HIS A 400 10.69 -2.61 -17.98
CA HIS A 400 11.26 -3.92 -17.67
C HIS A 400 10.44 -4.60 -16.58
N PRO A 401 10.59 -5.92 -16.37
CA PRO A 401 9.91 -6.61 -15.28
C PRO A 401 10.27 -5.98 -13.94
N SER A 402 9.27 -5.76 -13.11
CA SER A 402 9.41 -5.20 -11.75
C SER A 402 8.41 -5.84 -10.81
N TYR A 403 8.81 -5.96 -9.55
CA TYR A 403 8.02 -6.50 -8.45
C TYR A 403 7.49 -7.92 -8.67
N GLY A 404 8.19 -8.70 -9.51
CA GLY A 404 7.81 -10.07 -9.82
C GLY A 404 6.72 -10.17 -10.89
N SER A 405 6.55 -9.15 -11.74
CA SER A 405 5.59 -9.18 -12.85
C SER A 405 5.83 -10.29 -13.86
N GLY A 406 7.02 -10.91 -13.83
CA GLY A 406 7.42 -11.97 -14.74
C GLY A 406 7.86 -11.43 -16.11
N PRO A 407 8.24 -12.34 -17.03
CA PRO A 407 8.78 -11.96 -18.32
C PRO A 407 7.73 -11.54 -19.35
N GLU A 408 6.46 -11.90 -19.15
CA GLU A 408 5.38 -11.68 -20.11
C GLU A 408 4.38 -10.64 -19.58
N ALA A 409 4.10 -9.62 -20.39
CA ALA A 409 3.05 -8.64 -20.09
C ALA A 409 1.67 -9.31 -20.03
N TYR A 410 0.82 -8.86 -19.11
CA TYR A 410 -0.54 -9.38 -18.90
C TYR A 410 -0.63 -10.89 -18.63
N ALA A 411 0.44 -11.51 -18.14
CA ALA A 411 0.40 -12.90 -17.69
C ALA A 411 -0.66 -13.11 -16.60
N GLU A 412 -1.33 -14.26 -16.61
CA GLU A 412 -2.34 -14.61 -15.60
C GLU A 412 -1.71 -14.61 -14.20
N GLY A 413 -2.37 -13.96 -13.24
CA GLY A 413 -1.86 -13.81 -11.87
C GLY A 413 -0.75 -12.76 -11.71
N SER A 414 -0.37 -12.03 -12.76
CA SER A 414 0.54 -10.89 -12.68
C SER A 414 -0.25 -9.58 -12.65
N TYR A 415 0.17 -8.68 -11.76
CA TYR A 415 -0.46 -7.36 -11.57
C TYR A 415 0.44 -6.23 -12.07
N GLY A 416 1.53 -6.53 -12.77
CA GLY A 416 2.45 -5.49 -13.23
C GLY A 416 1.98 -4.67 -14.43
N SER A 417 0.98 -5.18 -15.16
CA SER A 417 0.45 -4.58 -16.37
C SER A 417 -1.04 -4.26 -16.23
N GLY A 418 -1.49 -3.16 -16.85
CA GLY A 418 -2.88 -2.70 -16.79
C GLY A 418 -3.01 -1.18 -16.75
N PHE A 419 -4.17 -0.69 -17.17
CA PHE A 419 -4.56 0.71 -17.09
C PHE A 419 -6.08 0.83 -17.10
N TYR A 420 -6.61 1.98 -16.70
CA TYR A 420 -8.00 2.34 -16.85
C TYR A 420 -8.21 3.02 -18.19
N THR A 421 -9.17 2.51 -18.96
CA THR A 421 -9.75 3.27 -20.06
C THR A 421 -10.41 4.55 -19.54
N ARG A 422 -10.61 5.53 -20.41
CA ARG A 422 -11.32 6.78 -20.06
C ARG A 422 -12.67 6.50 -19.36
N ALA A 423 -13.44 5.57 -19.91
CA ALA A 423 -14.75 5.20 -19.39
C ALA A 423 -14.68 4.54 -18.01
N GLU A 424 -13.66 3.71 -17.75
CA GLU A 424 -13.45 3.10 -16.44
C GLU A 424 -13.03 4.12 -15.39
N PHE A 425 -12.19 5.08 -15.75
CA PHE A 425 -11.77 6.14 -14.83
C PHE A 425 -12.94 7.07 -14.48
N ILE A 426 -13.79 7.41 -15.46
CA ILE A 426 -15.08 8.12 -15.23
C ILE A 426 -15.96 7.37 -14.24
N ASP A 427 -16.10 6.05 -14.43
CA ASP A 427 -16.92 5.20 -13.57
C ASP A 427 -16.39 5.16 -12.12
N ILE A 428 -15.05 5.13 -11.93
CA ILE A 428 -14.43 5.26 -10.60
C ILE A 428 -14.80 6.60 -9.95
N ILE A 429 -14.64 7.71 -10.68
CA ILE A 429 -14.92 9.07 -10.18
C ILE A 429 -16.39 9.20 -9.77
N GLN A 430 -17.33 8.73 -10.60
CA GLN A 430 -18.76 8.77 -10.30
C GLN A 430 -19.12 7.90 -9.09
N TYR A 431 -18.53 6.70 -9.00
CA TYR A 431 -18.77 5.78 -7.89
C TYR A 431 -18.27 6.34 -6.55
N ALA A 432 -17.10 6.99 -6.56
CA ALA A 432 -16.53 7.68 -5.41
C ALA A 432 -17.40 8.89 -5.01
N LYS A 433 -17.85 9.70 -5.98
CA LYS A 433 -18.70 10.86 -5.74
C LYS A 433 -20.01 10.49 -5.06
N ALA A 434 -20.66 9.41 -5.49
CA ALA A 434 -21.88 8.89 -4.87
C ALA A 434 -21.69 8.48 -3.40
N ARG A 435 -20.44 8.28 -2.96
CA ARG A 435 -20.04 7.92 -1.59
C ARG A 435 -19.34 9.05 -0.84
N HIS A 436 -19.43 10.27 -1.36
CA HIS A 436 -18.78 11.46 -0.79
C HIS A 436 -17.26 11.31 -0.64
N ILE A 437 -16.63 10.58 -1.56
CA ILE A 437 -15.17 10.49 -1.69
C ILE A 437 -14.73 11.30 -2.91
N ASN A 438 -13.80 12.21 -2.70
CA ASN A 438 -13.12 12.92 -3.78
C ASN A 438 -11.96 12.08 -4.28
N VAL A 439 -11.93 11.75 -5.57
CA VAL A 439 -10.75 11.14 -6.20
C VAL A 439 -9.80 12.27 -6.58
N ILE A 440 -8.56 12.19 -6.10
CA ILE A 440 -7.47 13.12 -6.40
C ILE A 440 -6.47 12.33 -7.26
N PRO A 441 -6.30 12.63 -8.56
CA PRO A 441 -5.31 11.97 -9.37
C PRO A 441 -3.92 12.52 -9.06
N GLU A 442 -2.92 11.64 -9.00
CA GLU A 442 -1.51 12.03 -9.00
C GLU A 442 -0.89 11.90 -10.38
N ILE A 443 -0.24 12.97 -10.83
CA ILE A 443 0.62 12.97 -12.02
C ILE A 443 2.03 13.31 -11.56
N GLY A 444 2.88 12.29 -11.46
CA GLY A 444 4.24 12.36 -10.93
C GLY A 444 5.15 13.29 -11.74
N PHE A 445 5.83 14.20 -11.04
CA PHE A 445 6.76 15.16 -11.62
C PHE A 445 7.70 15.76 -10.55
N PRO A 446 9.00 16.01 -10.83
CA PRO A 446 9.75 15.62 -12.01
C PRO A 446 10.44 14.25 -11.88
N GLY A 447 10.47 13.69 -10.67
CA GLY A 447 10.91 12.30 -10.44
C GLY A 447 9.81 11.30 -10.73
N HIS A 448 10.09 10.01 -10.49
CA HIS A 448 9.10 8.93 -10.60
C HIS A 448 8.36 8.94 -11.96
N SER A 449 9.08 9.26 -13.03
CA SER A 449 8.51 9.56 -14.36
C SER A 449 8.98 8.60 -15.45
N ARG A 450 9.61 7.48 -15.11
CA ARG A 450 10.21 6.57 -16.10
C ARG A 450 9.19 6.00 -17.10
N ALA A 451 7.96 5.67 -16.69
CA ALA A 451 6.92 5.21 -17.61
C ALA A 451 6.56 6.26 -18.66
N ALA A 452 6.40 7.52 -18.24
CA ALA A 452 6.16 8.64 -19.14
C ALA A 452 7.36 8.88 -20.07
N ILE A 453 8.59 8.80 -19.56
CA ILE A 453 9.82 8.94 -20.35
C ILE A 453 9.89 7.88 -21.45
N LYS A 454 9.70 6.59 -21.11
CA LYS A 454 9.75 5.50 -22.10
C LYS A 454 8.65 5.64 -23.14
N ALA A 455 7.43 5.98 -22.73
CA ALA A 455 6.33 6.25 -23.66
C ALA A 455 6.64 7.40 -24.64
N MET A 456 7.18 8.50 -24.13
CA MET A 456 7.51 9.66 -24.98
C MET A 456 8.74 9.43 -25.87
N GLU A 457 9.70 8.60 -25.46
CA GLU A 457 10.79 8.16 -26.36
C GLU A 457 10.27 7.21 -27.46
N ALA A 458 9.28 6.35 -27.17
CA ALA A 458 8.66 5.51 -28.19
C ALA A 458 7.92 6.37 -29.23
N ARG A 459 7.22 7.40 -28.76
CA ARG A 459 6.59 8.41 -29.60
C ARG A 459 7.62 9.14 -30.47
N TYR A 460 8.75 9.54 -29.89
CA TYR A 460 9.85 10.19 -30.60
C TYR A 460 10.37 9.31 -31.75
N GLU A 461 10.75 8.06 -31.49
CA GLU A 461 11.26 7.13 -32.52
C GLU A 461 10.25 6.89 -33.64
N LYS A 462 8.97 6.71 -33.28
CA LYS A 462 7.87 6.55 -34.24
C LYS A 462 7.78 7.72 -35.22
N TYR A 463 7.79 8.96 -34.74
CA TYR A 463 7.68 10.12 -35.61
C TYR A 463 8.98 10.46 -36.35
N MET A 464 10.15 10.17 -35.76
CA MET A 464 11.43 10.23 -36.48
C MET A 464 11.47 9.27 -37.66
N ALA A 465 10.98 8.03 -37.49
CA ALA A 465 10.87 7.05 -38.57
C ALA A 465 9.90 7.49 -39.68
N LEU A 466 8.90 8.32 -39.34
CA LEU A 466 7.97 8.94 -40.29
C LEU A 466 8.51 10.23 -40.93
N GLY A 467 9.68 10.71 -40.49
CA GLY A 467 10.29 11.95 -40.97
C GLY A 467 9.66 13.23 -40.44
N ASP A 468 8.94 13.15 -39.31
CA ASP A 468 8.26 14.27 -38.66
C ASP A 468 8.97 14.63 -37.33
N GLU A 469 10.08 15.37 -37.45
CA GLU A 469 10.93 15.74 -36.32
C GLU A 469 10.24 16.69 -35.32
N ASP A 470 9.36 17.57 -35.81
CA ASP A 470 8.59 18.49 -34.97
C ASP A 470 7.66 17.70 -34.04
N LYS A 471 6.92 16.74 -34.60
CA LYS A 471 6.00 15.89 -33.82
C LYS A 471 6.75 14.92 -32.90
N ALA A 472 7.94 14.46 -33.32
CA ALA A 472 8.79 13.64 -32.48
C ALA A 472 9.25 14.37 -31.20
N ASN A 473 9.59 15.67 -31.31
CA ASN A 473 10.09 16.46 -30.19
C ASN A 473 9.00 17.12 -29.35
N GLU A 474 7.76 17.14 -29.84
CA GLU A 474 6.62 17.87 -29.27
C GLU A 474 6.37 17.60 -27.79
N PHE A 475 6.54 16.35 -27.36
CA PHE A 475 6.28 15.88 -26.00
C PHE A 475 7.47 15.16 -25.35
N ARG A 476 8.65 15.27 -25.95
CA ARG A 476 9.85 14.59 -25.45
C ARG A 476 10.24 15.12 -24.07
N LEU A 477 10.65 14.24 -23.15
CA LEU A 477 10.82 14.57 -21.72
C LEU A 477 12.26 14.64 -21.25
N ILE A 478 13.22 14.23 -22.07
CA ILE A 478 14.64 14.16 -21.71
C ILE A 478 15.49 15.14 -22.51
N ASP A 479 16.68 15.43 -22.00
CA ASP A 479 17.77 15.97 -22.81
C ASP A 479 18.63 14.80 -23.32
N PRO A 480 18.65 14.52 -24.63
CA PRO A 480 19.40 13.40 -25.19
C PRO A 480 20.92 13.55 -25.05
N GLU A 481 21.41 14.76 -24.73
CA GLU A 481 22.84 15.02 -24.49
C GLU A 481 23.20 14.95 -22.99
N GLU A 482 22.25 14.67 -22.11
CA GLU A 482 22.50 14.57 -20.68
C GLU A 482 23.33 13.33 -20.31
N THR A 483 24.41 13.54 -19.56
CA THR A 483 25.29 12.46 -19.07
C THR A 483 25.30 12.30 -17.54
N SER A 484 24.40 13.01 -16.86
CA SER A 484 24.26 13.05 -15.40
C SER A 484 24.31 11.65 -14.78
N LYS A 485 24.98 11.52 -13.63
CA LYS A 485 25.05 10.28 -12.86
C LYS A 485 24.25 10.44 -11.58
N TYR A 486 23.16 9.70 -11.49
CA TYR A 486 22.28 9.63 -10.32
C TYR A 486 21.71 8.22 -10.17
N ARG A 487 21.17 7.93 -8.99
CA ARG A 487 20.43 6.69 -8.68
C ARG A 487 19.22 7.08 -7.85
N SER A 488 18.01 6.76 -8.33
CA SER A 488 16.77 6.99 -7.57
C SER A 488 16.69 6.08 -6.33
N ALA A 489 15.74 6.34 -5.44
CA ALA A 489 15.50 5.50 -4.27
C ALA A 489 15.18 4.03 -4.66
N GLN A 490 14.53 3.83 -5.80
CA GLN A 490 14.15 2.54 -6.39
C GLN A 490 15.25 1.97 -7.32
N TRP A 491 16.38 2.66 -7.46
CA TRP A 491 17.57 2.27 -8.24
C TRP A 491 17.43 2.33 -9.76
N TYR A 492 16.62 3.28 -10.25
CA TYR A 492 16.69 3.71 -11.64
C TYR A 492 17.75 4.79 -11.84
N SER A 493 18.16 4.96 -13.10
CA SER A 493 19.13 5.99 -13.53
C SER A 493 18.64 6.81 -14.72
N ASP A 494 17.36 6.63 -15.07
CA ASP A 494 16.70 7.17 -16.26
C ASP A 494 15.24 7.58 -15.95
N ASN A 495 14.97 8.03 -14.73
CA ASN A 495 13.62 8.19 -14.19
C ASN A 495 13.18 9.64 -13.93
N ILE A 496 14.03 10.61 -14.27
CA ILE A 496 13.78 12.04 -14.02
C ILE A 496 13.55 12.77 -15.35
N VAL A 497 12.48 13.57 -15.43
CA VAL A 497 12.26 14.45 -16.59
C VAL A 497 13.22 15.64 -16.56
N ASN A 498 13.56 16.16 -17.73
CA ASN A 498 14.37 17.36 -17.84
C ASN A 498 13.51 18.61 -17.64
N VAL A 499 13.72 19.31 -16.52
CA VAL A 499 12.96 20.51 -16.14
C VAL A 499 13.32 21.75 -16.96
N ALA A 500 14.45 21.76 -17.68
CA ALA A 500 14.80 22.86 -18.58
C ALA A 500 14.16 22.72 -19.97
N ARG A 501 13.61 21.55 -20.29
CA ARG A 501 13.04 21.27 -21.60
C ARG A 501 11.60 21.81 -21.72
N PRO A 502 11.27 22.69 -22.70
CA PRO A 502 9.92 23.24 -22.82
C PRO A 502 8.81 22.22 -23.08
N SER A 503 9.08 21.16 -23.84
CA SER A 503 8.11 20.10 -24.15
C SER A 503 7.65 19.33 -22.90
N THR A 504 8.46 19.31 -21.83
CA THR A 504 8.07 18.76 -20.53
C THR A 504 6.79 19.42 -19.99
N TYR A 505 6.70 20.74 -20.09
CA TYR A 505 5.53 21.47 -19.61
C TYR A 505 4.33 21.35 -20.57
N LYS A 506 4.60 21.27 -21.88
CA LYS A 506 3.53 20.99 -22.87
C LYS A 506 2.91 19.61 -22.63
N PHE A 507 3.73 18.60 -22.38
CA PHE A 507 3.28 17.27 -21.99
C PHE A 507 2.41 17.32 -20.73
N TYR A 508 2.94 17.92 -19.66
CA TYR A 508 2.22 17.99 -18.38
C TYR A 508 0.88 18.72 -18.52
N GLU A 509 0.85 19.85 -19.24
CA GLU A 509 -0.38 20.60 -19.52
C GLU A 509 -1.41 19.76 -20.28
N THR A 510 -0.96 19.02 -21.30
CA THR A 510 -1.84 18.17 -22.13
C THR A 510 -2.48 17.06 -21.30
N VAL A 511 -1.71 16.40 -20.44
CA VAL A 511 -2.25 15.38 -19.52
C VAL A 511 -3.24 16.00 -18.54
N VAL A 512 -2.89 17.13 -17.92
CA VAL A 512 -3.78 17.82 -16.97
C VAL A 512 -5.09 18.24 -17.64
N ASP A 513 -5.03 18.80 -18.85
CA ASP A 513 -6.21 19.23 -19.59
C ASP A 513 -7.13 18.05 -19.93
N ASP A 514 -6.57 16.90 -20.31
CA ASP A 514 -7.36 15.71 -20.59
C ASP A 514 -7.99 15.14 -19.32
N ILE A 515 -7.26 15.10 -18.19
CA ILE A 515 -7.81 14.69 -16.89
C ILE A 515 -8.94 15.63 -16.44
N ILE A 516 -8.79 16.95 -16.62
CA ILE A 516 -9.87 17.92 -16.35
C ILE A 516 -11.11 17.59 -17.20
N GLU A 517 -10.92 17.25 -18.48
CA GLU A 517 -12.04 16.88 -19.35
C GLU A 517 -12.71 15.57 -18.92
N ILE A 518 -11.94 14.57 -18.49
CA ILE A 518 -12.48 13.33 -17.90
C ILE A 518 -13.39 13.64 -16.70
N TYR A 519 -12.96 14.52 -15.81
CA TYR A 519 -13.77 14.92 -14.65
C TYR A 519 -15.07 15.62 -15.08
N LYS A 520 -15.02 16.53 -16.07
CA LYS A 520 -16.23 17.15 -16.63
C LYS A 520 -17.18 16.13 -17.23
N GLU A 521 -16.67 15.15 -17.98
CA GLU A 521 -17.47 14.04 -18.53
C GLU A 521 -18.09 13.18 -17.43
N ALA A 522 -17.38 12.98 -16.33
CA ALA A 522 -17.92 12.33 -15.13
C ALA A 522 -19.00 13.15 -14.41
N GLY A 523 -19.16 14.44 -14.74
CA GLY A 523 -20.07 15.36 -14.05
C GLY A 523 -19.55 15.79 -12.68
N VAL A 524 -18.23 15.74 -12.46
CA VAL A 524 -17.55 16.09 -11.21
C VAL A 524 -16.52 17.17 -11.49
N GLU A 525 -16.45 18.21 -10.67
CA GLU A 525 -15.39 19.22 -10.78
C GLU A 525 -14.09 18.67 -10.16
N LEU A 526 -12.98 18.73 -10.91
CA LEU A 526 -11.66 18.46 -10.36
C LEU A 526 -11.22 19.68 -9.54
N GLU A 527 -11.22 19.57 -8.22
CA GLU A 527 -10.76 20.66 -7.34
C GLU A 527 -9.27 20.57 -6.99
N PHE A 528 -8.69 19.36 -7.05
CA PHE A 528 -7.42 19.04 -6.42
C PHE A 528 -6.65 18.07 -7.32
N LEU A 529 -5.41 18.41 -7.67
CA LEU A 529 -4.46 17.54 -8.37
C LEU A 529 -3.21 17.34 -7.52
N HIS A 530 -2.65 16.13 -7.47
CA HIS A 530 -1.35 15.87 -6.84
C HIS A 530 -0.24 15.79 -7.89
N THR A 531 0.90 16.43 -7.63
CA THR A 531 2.00 16.53 -8.60
C THR A 531 3.15 15.56 -8.30
N GLY A 532 3.05 14.77 -7.23
CA GLY A 532 4.17 14.01 -6.67
C GLY A 532 5.27 14.94 -6.16
N GLY A 533 6.49 14.77 -6.67
CA GLY A 533 7.63 15.64 -6.38
C GLY A 533 8.56 15.12 -5.29
N ASP A 534 8.38 13.88 -4.87
CA ASP A 534 9.24 13.13 -3.97
C ASP A 534 10.58 12.71 -4.63
N GLU A 535 11.57 12.47 -3.76
CA GLU A 535 12.80 11.73 -4.02
C GLU A 535 13.60 12.04 -5.31
N VAL A 536 13.63 13.30 -5.77
CA VAL A 536 14.54 13.70 -6.86
C VAL A 536 16.00 13.41 -6.44
N PRO A 537 16.71 12.50 -7.14
CA PRO A 537 17.99 12.00 -6.66
C PRO A 537 19.08 13.04 -6.81
N GLU A 538 20.04 13.00 -5.89
CA GLU A 538 21.24 13.83 -5.98
C GLU A 538 22.03 13.49 -7.25
N GLY A 539 22.57 14.52 -7.92
CA GLY A 539 23.25 14.40 -9.21
C GLY A 539 22.35 14.61 -10.44
N SER A 540 21.03 14.62 -10.29
CA SER A 540 20.08 14.95 -11.38
C SER A 540 20.43 16.28 -12.04
N TRP A 541 20.34 16.33 -13.38
CA TRP A 541 20.57 17.53 -14.22
C TRP A 541 21.99 18.13 -14.16
N SER A 542 22.92 17.52 -13.42
CA SER A 542 24.26 18.08 -13.19
C SER A 542 25.12 18.18 -14.45
N GLU A 543 24.91 17.29 -15.42
CA GLU A 543 25.59 17.27 -16.71
C GLU A 543 24.61 17.39 -17.88
N SER A 544 23.52 18.15 -17.69
CA SER A 544 22.53 18.46 -18.73
C SER A 544 22.85 19.81 -19.39
N PRO A 545 23.17 19.86 -20.70
CA PRO A 545 23.37 21.12 -21.43
C PRO A 545 22.17 22.07 -21.33
N MET A 546 20.94 21.55 -21.39
CA MET A 546 19.73 22.37 -21.24
C MET A 546 19.65 23.00 -19.84
N CYS A 547 19.90 22.24 -18.79
CA CYS A 547 19.86 22.75 -17.42
C CYS A 547 21.03 23.73 -17.15
N ALA A 548 22.21 23.49 -17.72
CA ALA A 548 23.32 24.43 -17.65
C ALA A 548 23.02 25.77 -18.36
N ALA A 549 22.24 25.75 -19.44
CA ALA A 549 21.76 26.97 -20.10
C ALA A 549 20.72 27.69 -19.23
N LEU A 550 19.76 26.96 -18.66
CA LEU A 550 18.73 27.50 -17.76
C LEU A 550 19.35 28.20 -16.54
N MET A 551 20.33 27.57 -15.89
CA MET A 551 21.00 28.16 -14.72
C MET A 551 21.80 29.43 -15.06
N LYS A 552 22.23 29.62 -16.32
CA LYS A 552 22.84 30.88 -16.78
C LYS A 552 21.80 32.00 -16.93
N GLU A 553 20.58 31.64 -17.32
CA GLU A 553 19.45 32.56 -17.44
C GLU A 553 18.91 32.97 -16.05
N PHE A 554 18.87 32.02 -15.11
CA PHE A 554 18.35 32.19 -13.74
C PHE A 554 19.45 31.96 -12.68
N PRO A 555 20.35 32.94 -12.45
CA PRO A 555 21.53 32.79 -11.60
C PRO A 555 21.23 32.61 -10.10
N GLU A 556 19.98 32.77 -9.66
CA GLU A 556 19.53 32.39 -8.32
C GLU A 556 19.61 30.87 -8.06
N TYR A 557 19.50 30.06 -9.13
CA TYR A 557 19.72 28.62 -9.07
C TYR A 557 21.21 28.31 -9.22
N LYS A 558 21.92 28.37 -8.10
CA LYS A 558 23.37 28.13 -8.05
C LYS A 558 23.76 26.65 -8.22
N ASP A 559 22.85 25.74 -7.91
CA ASP A 559 23.08 24.30 -7.85
C ASP A 559 21.92 23.57 -8.56
N PRO A 560 22.20 22.61 -9.47
CA PRO A 560 21.17 21.85 -10.17
C PRO A 560 20.13 21.21 -9.25
N LYS A 561 20.48 20.83 -8.01
CA LYS A 561 19.52 20.23 -7.07
C LYS A 561 18.32 21.12 -6.74
N ASN A 562 18.46 22.44 -6.92
CA ASN A 562 17.37 23.39 -6.70
C ASN A 562 16.56 23.67 -7.99
N LEU A 563 16.88 23.06 -9.13
CA LEU A 563 16.07 23.15 -10.35
C LEU A 563 14.72 22.43 -10.21
N GLN A 564 14.57 21.54 -9.23
CA GLN A 564 13.26 21.02 -8.85
C GLN A 564 12.31 22.17 -8.50
N ALA A 565 12.74 23.14 -7.69
CA ALA A 565 11.92 24.31 -7.36
C ALA A 565 11.57 25.18 -8.59
N TYR A 566 12.45 25.25 -9.60
CA TYR A 566 12.12 25.87 -10.88
C TYR A 566 10.97 25.11 -11.59
N GLY A 567 11.10 23.78 -11.70
CA GLY A 567 10.07 22.90 -12.25
C GLY A 567 8.74 23.05 -11.53
N THR A 568 8.76 22.95 -10.19
CA THR A 568 7.58 23.10 -9.33
C THR A 568 6.92 24.45 -9.53
N ARG A 569 7.67 25.57 -9.61
CA ARG A 569 7.07 26.90 -9.87
C ARG A 569 6.24 26.90 -11.15
N LYS A 570 6.78 26.35 -12.24
CA LYS A 570 6.11 26.31 -13.54
C LYS A 570 4.82 25.49 -13.50
N VAL A 571 4.86 24.33 -12.85
CA VAL A 571 3.67 23.48 -12.64
C VAL A 571 2.65 24.18 -11.75
N VAL A 572 3.08 24.80 -10.65
CA VAL A 572 2.19 25.55 -9.75
C VAL A 572 1.49 26.69 -10.47
N GLU A 573 2.21 27.48 -11.27
CA GLU A 573 1.62 28.57 -12.07
C GLU A 573 0.58 28.03 -13.07
N MET A 574 0.88 26.93 -13.74
CA MET A 574 -0.02 26.27 -14.69
C MET A 574 -1.30 25.78 -14.00
N LEU A 575 -1.18 25.00 -12.92
CA LEU A 575 -2.33 24.41 -12.23
C LEU A 575 -3.22 25.49 -11.60
N ARG A 576 -2.65 26.55 -11.04
CA ARG A 576 -3.42 27.69 -10.54
C ARG A 576 -4.18 28.43 -11.63
N SER A 577 -3.63 28.53 -12.84
CA SER A 577 -4.36 29.12 -13.98
C SER A 577 -5.61 28.33 -14.36
N LYS A 578 -5.68 27.05 -13.96
CA LYS A 578 -6.82 26.14 -14.12
C LYS A 578 -7.69 26.03 -12.86
N ASN A 579 -7.46 26.88 -11.85
CA ASN A 579 -8.15 26.91 -10.55
C ASN A 579 -8.05 25.62 -9.71
N LEU A 580 -6.93 24.89 -9.83
CA LEU A 580 -6.70 23.67 -9.05
C LEU A 580 -5.96 23.96 -7.75
N LYS A 581 -6.40 23.29 -6.67
CA LYS A 581 -5.58 23.06 -5.46
C LYS A 581 -4.48 22.06 -5.81
N ILE A 582 -3.30 22.24 -5.23
CA ILE A 582 -2.10 21.53 -5.66
C ILE A 582 -1.54 20.74 -4.49
N GLY A 583 -1.52 19.42 -4.63
CA GLY A 583 -0.85 18.53 -3.70
C GLY A 583 0.53 18.19 -4.20
N GLY A 584 1.45 17.95 -3.28
CA GLY A 584 2.71 17.31 -3.58
C GLY A 584 3.31 16.75 -2.31
N TRP A 585 4.18 15.76 -2.46
CA TRP A 585 5.00 15.31 -1.35
C TRP A 585 5.85 16.47 -0.84
N GLU A 586 6.12 16.49 0.46
CA GLU A 586 6.69 17.62 1.20
C GLU A 586 7.82 18.37 0.49
N GLU A 587 8.67 17.68 -0.28
CA GLU A 587 9.77 18.25 -1.06
C GLU A 587 9.35 19.39 -1.98
N VAL A 588 8.13 19.38 -2.53
CA VAL A 588 7.64 20.49 -3.37
C VAL A 588 7.55 21.82 -2.62
N ALA A 589 7.44 21.77 -1.29
CA ALA A 589 7.35 22.91 -0.41
C ALA A 589 8.68 23.25 0.27
N LEU A 590 9.80 22.64 -0.16
CA LEU A 590 11.11 22.78 0.49
C LEU A 590 12.19 23.33 -0.46
N LEU A 591 13.23 23.90 0.14
CA LEU A 591 14.50 24.24 -0.50
C LEU A 591 15.65 23.61 0.28
N LYS A 592 16.68 23.15 -0.42
CA LYS A 592 17.94 22.70 0.18
C LYS A 592 18.88 23.88 0.35
N ASP A 593 19.35 24.11 1.58
CA ASP A 593 20.42 25.09 1.83
C ASP A 593 21.81 24.55 1.46
N GLU A 594 22.85 25.36 1.67
CA GLU A 594 24.25 24.99 1.36
C GLU A 594 24.74 23.77 2.15
N THR A 595 24.09 23.44 3.28
CA THR A 595 24.39 22.24 4.08
C THR A 595 23.57 21.03 3.66
N GLY A 596 22.66 21.19 2.71
CA GLY A 596 21.72 20.16 2.25
C GLY A 596 20.48 20.02 3.14
N ARG A 597 20.30 20.88 4.15
CA ARG A 597 19.12 20.84 5.03
C ARG A 597 17.89 21.38 4.29
N TYR A 598 16.78 20.67 4.43
CA TYR A 598 15.48 21.13 3.94
C TYR A 598 14.90 22.24 4.82
N ASN A 599 14.49 23.31 4.16
CA ASN A 599 13.82 24.45 4.77
C ASN A 599 12.51 24.75 4.03
N PRO A 600 11.42 25.14 4.74
CA PRO A 600 10.20 25.61 4.11
C PRO A 600 10.49 26.68 3.06
N ASN A 601 10.03 26.44 1.84
CA ASN A 601 10.05 27.42 0.77
C ASN A 601 8.92 28.42 1.03
N PRO A 602 9.16 29.71 1.28
CA PRO A 602 8.06 30.66 1.51
C PRO A 602 7.25 30.96 0.23
N GLU A 603 7.76 30.59 -0.95
CA GLU A 603 7.18 31.01 -2.23
C GLU A 603 5.78 30.46 -2.50
N PHE A 604 5.44 29.29 -1.97
CA PHE A 604 4.19 28.59 -2.30
C PHE A 604 3.17 28.56 -1.16
N ALA A 605 3.51 29.11 0.01
CA ALA A 605 2.69 29.02 1.22
C ALA A 605 1.29 29.66 1.06
N ASP A 606 1.16 30.68 0.22
CA ASP A 606 -0.09 31.40 -0.07
C ASP A 606 -0.69 31.06 -1.45
N LYS A 607 -0.22 29.97 -2.07
CA LYS A 607 -0.55 29.59 -3.45
C LYS A 607 -1.38 28.30 -3.57
N GLU A 608 -2.09 27.92 -2.51
CA GLU A 608 -2.89 26.68 -2.46
C GLU A 608 -2.06 25.41 -2.79
N VAL A 609 -0.82 25.40 -2.31
CA VAL A 609 0.05 24.21 -2.31
C VAL A 609 -0.07 23.51 -0.96
N TYR A 610 -0.46 22.24 -1.00
CA TYR A 610 -0.76 21.38 0.15
C TYR A 610 0.32 20.31 0.27
N PRO A 611 1.33 20.49 1.13
CA PRO A 611 2.37 19.48 1.30
C PRO A 611 1.85 18.26 2.06
N TYR A 612 2.11 17.09 1.48
CA TYR A 612 1.89 15.77 2.07
C TYR A 612 3.17 15.37 2.79
N VAL A 613 3.17 15.50 4.12
CA VAL A 613 4.37 15.40 4.95
C VAL A 613 4.46 14.02 5.55
N TRP A 614 5.40 13.22 5.07
CA TRP A 614 5.57 11.83 5.45
C TRP A 614 6.63 11.63 6.54
N ASN A 615 7.53 12.60 6.70
CA ASN A 615 8.59 12.55 7.69
C ASN A 615 8.07 12.63 9.14
N THR A 616 8.20 11.53 9.87
CA THR A 616 7.97 11.45 11.33
C THR A 616 9.04 10.69 12.10
N LEU A 617 10.16 10.41 11.44
CA LEU A 617 11.33 9.78 12.03
C LEU A 617 12.59 10.61 11.70
N GLY A 618 13.64 10.43 12.48
CA GLY A 618 14.94 11.04 12.21
C GLY A 618 14.95 12.57 12.30
N SER A 619 15.74 13.21 11.44
CA SER A 619 16.10 14.64 11.52
C SER A 619 15.00 15.62 11.11
N ASN A 620 13.88 15.12 10.54
CA ASN A 620 12.76 15.94 10.08
C ASN A 620 11.43 15.58 10.80
N THR A 621 11.50 15.01 12.01
CA THR A 621 10.32 14.57 12.78
C THR A 621 9.27 15.69 12.96
N GLU A 622 9.70 16.95 13.05
CA GLU A 622 8.84 18.13 13.24
C GLU A 622 8.45 18.87 11.95
N LEU A 623 8.76 18.32 10.78
CA LEU A 623 8.64 19.05 9.51
C LEU A 623 7.21 19.53 9.22
N SER A 624 6.20 18.72 9.57
CA SER A 624 4.79 19.08 9.45
C SER A 624 4.47 20.36 10.23
N TYR A 625 5.08 20.53 11.40
CA TYR A 625 4.90 21.73 12.24
C TYR A 625 5.65 22.93 11.70
N ARG A 626 6.86 22.74 11.15
CA ARG A 626 7.61 23.81 10.48
C ARG A 626 6.84 24.36 9.28
N LEU A 627 6.28 23.50 8.43
CA LEU A 627 5.47 23.89 7.28
C LEU A 627 4.16 24.56 7.69
N ALA A 628 3.44 23.98 8.66
CA ALA A 628 2.21 24.58 9.18
C ALA A 628 2.46 25.96 9.80
N ASN A 629 3.55 26.12 10.57
CA ASN A 629 3.97 27.39 11.16
C ASN A 629 4.42 28.42 10.10
N ALA A 630 4.85 27.95 8.92
CA ALA A 630 5.18 28.79 7.76
C ALA A 630 3.94 29.18 6.93
N GLY A 631 2.76 28.65 7.24
CA GLY A 631 1.48 29.01 6.61
C GLY A 631 0.92 27.98 5.64
N TYR A 632 1.61 26.86 5.41
CA TYR A 632 1.15 25.82 4.49
C TYR A 632 -0.03 25.02 5.06
N PRO A 633 -1.06 24.70 4.24
CA PRO A 633 -2.08 23.72 4.58
C PRO A 633 -1.54 22.29 4.47
N VAL A 634 -1.04 21.74 5.58
CA VAL A 634 -0.37 20.46 5.68
C VAL A 634 -1.35 19.29 5.78
N ILE A 635 -1.06 18.22 5.04
CA ILE A 635 -1.65 16.89 5.21
C ILE A 635 -0.56 15.98 5.79
N MET A 636 -0.84 15.38 6.95
CA MET A 636 0.14 14.53 7.65
C MET A 636 0.03 13.07 7.16
N CYS A 637 1.15 12.52 6.69
CA CYS A 637 1.29 11.20 6.09
C CYS A 637 2.30 10.37 6.88
N ASN A 638 2.29 10.42 8.21
CA ASN A 638 3.33 9.87 9.08
C ASN A 638 3.75 8.43 8.72
N VAL A 639 4.98 8.23 8.27
CA VAL A 639 5.48 6.92 7.81
C VAL A 639 5.32 5.82 8.86
N SER A 640 5.66 6.11 10.11
CA SER A 640 5.64 5.15 11.22
C SER A 640 4.24 4.75 11.70
N ASN A 641 3.17 5.32 11.13
CA ASN A 641 1.81 5.16 11.63
C ASN A 641 0.80 4.89 10.52
N PHE A 642 0.97 5.52 9.37
CA PHE A 642 -0.03 5.61 8.32
C PHE A 642 0.38 4.93 7.01
N TYR A 643 1.57 4.31 6.93
CA TYR A 643 1.98 3.53 5.77
C TYR A 643 1.54 2.06 5.97
N PHE A 644 0.48 1.68 5.27
CA PHE A 644 -0.19 0.39 5.41
C PHE A 644 0.52 -0.72 4.62
N ASP A 645 1.39 -0.36 3.69
CA ASP A 645 2.34 -1.25 3.01
C ASP A 645 3.43 -1.80 3.93
N LEU A 646 3.68 -1.15 5.08
CA LEU A 646 4.61 -1.65 6.08
C LEU A 646 4.07 -2.91 6.77
N ALA A 647 4.93 -3.88 7.05
CA ALA A 647 4.56 -5.11 7.72
C ALA A 647 4.04 -4.85 9.14
N TYR A 648 3.09 -5.67 9.61
CA TYR A 648 2.49 -5.53 10.95
C TYR A 648 3.48 -5.75 12.10
N ASN A 649 4.44 -6.65 11.91
CA ASN A 649 5.45 -7.04 12.90
C ASN A 649 6.64 -7.69 12.17
N LYS A 650 7.60 -8.29 12.89
CA LYS A 650 8.81 -8.90 12.30
C LYS A 650 8.69 -10.35 11.82
N ASP A 651 7.55 -11.00 11.95
CA ASP A 651 7.35 -12.37 11.42
C ASP A 651 7.60 -12.37 9.89
N PRO A 652 8.53 -13.19 9.37
CA PRO A 652 8.88 -13.19 7.94
C PRO A 652 7.71 -13.40 6.97
N ARG A 653 6.65 -14.08 7.44
CA ARG A 653 5.43 -14.38 6.68
C ARG A 653 4.47 -13.19 6.60
N GLU A 654 4.63 -12.19 7.47
CA GLU A 654 3.84 -10.97 7.40
C GLU A 654 4.30 -10.15 6.20
N PRO A 655 3.41 -9.90 5.20
CA PRO A 655 3.79 -9.19 4.00
C PRO A 655 4.02 -7.71 4.28
N GLY A 656 4.84 -7.08 3.45
CA GLY A 656 5.09 -5.64 3.50
C GLY A 656 6.55 -5.26 3.50
N LEU A 657 6.77 -3.97 3.31
CA LEU A 657 8.06 -3.33 3.51
C LEU A 657 8.26 -3.01 5.00
N TYR A 658 9.41 -2.46 5.36
CA TYR A 658 9.73 -2.16 6.76
C TYR A 658 10.78 -1.06 6.92
N TRP A 659 10.97 -0.22 5.90
CA TRP A 659 12.01 0.81 5.86
C TRP A 659 11.73 1.94 6.88
N GLY A 660 10.45 2.23 7.13
CA GLY A 660 9.99 3.19 8.13
C GLY A 660 9.67 2.59 9.50
N GLY A 661 10.05 1.33 9.75
CA GLY A 661 9.63 0.54 10.90
C GLY A 661 8.52 -0.45 10.55
N MET A 662 7.88 -1.00 11.58
CA MET A 662 6.66 -1.80 11.45
C MET A 662 5.44 -0.90 11.67
N GLY A 663 4.30 -1.25 11.06
CA GLY A 663 3.07 -0.48 11.18
C GLY A 663 1.87 -1.39 11.41
N ASN A 664 1.24 -1.30 12.57
CA ASN A 664 0.04 -2.04 12.93
C ASN A 664 -1.14 -1.09 13.26
N VAL A 665 -2.28 -1.67 13.62
CA VAL A 665 -3.51 -0.90 13.92
C VAL A 665 -3.34 0.06 15.09
N ARG A 666 -2.56 -0.33 16.11
CA ARG A 666 -2.28 0.50 17.27
C ARG A 666 -1.48 1.72 16.86
N ASP A 667 -0.53 1.59 15.96
CA ASP A 667 0.30 2.73 15.51
C ASP A 667 -0.55 3.79 14.81
N ALA A 668 -1.48 3.37 13.94
CA ALA A 668 -2.44 4.26 13.29
C ALA A 668 -3.44 4.89 14.28
N TRP A 669 -3.83 4.14 15.33
CA TRP A 669 -4.73 4.61 16.39
C TRP A 669 -4.03 5.51 17.43
N GLN A 670 -2.77 5.27 17.74
CA GLN A 670 -2.08 5.89 18.88
C GLN A 670 -1.42 7.22 18.52
N VAL A 671 -1.27 7.57 17.25
CA VAL A 671 -0.61 8.82 16.87
C VAL A 671 -1.41 10.05 17.31
N ALA A 672 -0.71 11.07 17.83
CA ALA A 672 -1.28 12.36 18.20
C ALA A 672 -0.87 13.43 17.18
N PRO A 673 -1.72 13.80 16.20
CA PRO A 673 -1.30 14.67 15.10
C PRO A 673 -0.76 16.03 15.55
N PHE A 674 -1.28 16.59 16.64
CA PHE A 674 -0.84 17.89 17.18
C PHE A 674 0.35 17.80 18.15
N ASP A 675 0.84 16.60 18.47
CA ASP A 675 2.03 16.39 19.31
C ASP A 675 2.67 15.01 19.05
N VAL A 676 3.22 14.80 17.86
CA VAL A 676 3.79 13.51 17.41
C VAL A 676 4.94 13.03 18.30
N PHE A 677 5.62 13.93 19.00
CA PHE A 677 6.73 13.62 19.91
C PHE A 677 6.31 12.73 21.09
N LYS A 678 5.03 12.75 21.48
CA LYS A 678 4.50 11.89 22.54
C LYS A 678 4.29 10.45 22.07
N THR A 679 4.26 10.21 20.77
CA THR A 679 3.82 8.95 20.15
C THR A 679 4.88 8.34 19.24
N THR A 680 5.85 9.12 18.76
CA THR A 680 7.08 8.63 18.13
C THR A 680 8.10 8.31 19.20
N ILE A 681 7.98 7.14 19.81
CA ILE A 681 8.82 6.71 20.95
C ILE A 681 9.86 5.65 20.58
N GLN A 682 9.90 5.24 19.31
CA GLN A 682 10.82 4.23 18.79
C GLN A 682 11.38 4.65 17.43
N SER A 683 12.60 4.21 17.14
CA SER A 683 13.21 4.32 15.81
C SER A 683 12.67 3.25 14.85
N ALA A 684 12.95 3.37 13.55
CA ALA A 684 12.62 2.34 12.54
C ALA A 684 13.20 0.94 12.84
N MET A 685 14.24 0.86 13.70
CA MET A 685 14.86 -0.39 14.13
C MET A 685 14.33 -0.87 15.50
N GLY A 686 13.23 -0.29 16.01
CA GLY A 686 12.59 -0.67 17.27
C GLY A 686 13.26 -0.12 18.54
N ALA A 687 14.39 0.59 18.43
CA ALA A 687 15.08 1.14 19.60
C ALA A 687 14.28 2.29 20.22
N GLU A 688 14.10 2.26 21.55
CA GLU A 688 13.41 3.31 22.31
C GLU A 688 14.11 4.68 22.15
N ILE A 689 13.29 5.73 22.06
CA ILE A 689 13.73 7.12 21.98
C ILE A 689 13.43 7.81 23.30
N ASP A 690 14.47 8.39 23.92
CA ASP A 690 14.28 9.36 24.99
C ASP A 690 13.76 10.67 24.39
N THR A 691 12.44 10.85 24.44
CA THR A 691 11.74 11.96 23.79
C THR A 691 12.13 13.33 24.36
N GLU A 692 12.53 13.39 25.64
CA GLU A 692 12.95 14.65 26.27
C GLU A 692 14.30 15.10 25.73
N ILE A 693 15.23 14.17 25.49
CA ILE A 693 16.54 14.48 24.93
C ILE A 693 16.45 14.67 23.41
N ALA A 694 15.84 13.71 22.71
CA ALA A 694 15.80 13.69 21.26
C ALA A 694 15.04 14.88 20.67
N TYR A 695 14.00 15.36 21.37
CA TYR A 695 13.07 16.36 20.82
C TYR A 695 13.09 17.71 21.54
N ALA A 696 14.05 17.95 22.46
CA ALA A 696 14.17 19.22 23.20
C ALA A 696 14.28 20.46 22.30
N GLY A 697 14.97 20.33 21.17
CA GLY A 697 15.25 21.44 20.24
C GLY A 697 14.30 21.54 19.04
N LEU A 698 13.35 20.62 18.91
CA LEU A 698 12.47 20.56 17.75
C LEU A 698 11.29 21.51 17.88
N GLU A 699 10.89 22.12 16.76
CA GLU A 699 9.81 23.10 16.71
C GLU A 699 8.45 22.45 17.05
N ARG A 700 7.67 23.10 17.92
CA ARG A 700 6.29 22.71 18.23
C ARG A 700 5.31 23.47 17.32
N ILE A 701 4.16 22.87 17.03
CA ILE A 701 3.11 23.57 16.32
C ILE A 701 2.57 24.75 17.16
N LYS A 702 2.48 25.93 16.55
CA LYS A 702 1.92 27.12 17.20
C LYS A 702 0.39 27.00 17.30
N PRO A 703 -0.26 27.49 18.37
CA PRO A 703 -1.72 27.38 18.53
C PRO A 703 -2.51 27.90 17.32
N GLU A 704 -2.11 29.04 16.75
CA GLU A 704 -2.73 29.65 15.57
C GLU A 704 -2.49 28.89 14.27
N ALA A 705 -1.42 28.07 14.22
CA ALA A 705 -1.04 27.25 13.07
C ALA A 705 -1.70 25.86 13.11
N LYS A 706 -2.34 25.44 14.21
CA LYS A 706 -3.07 24.16 14.27
C LYS A 706 -4.11 24.00 13.16
N LYS A 707 -4.78 25.09 12.78
CA LYS A 707 -5.74 25.13 11.66
C LYS A 707 -5.11 24.81 10.30
N ASN A 708 -3.78 24.97 10.18
CA ASN A 708 -3.04 24.70 8.96
C ASN A 708 -2.71 23.19 8.84
N ILE A 709 -2.89 22.38 9.89
CA ILE A 709 -3.00 20.93 9.74
C ILE A 709 -4.43 20.63 9.33
N ILE A 710 -4.66 20.52 8.02
CA ILE A 710 -6.01 20.34 7.49
C ILE A 710 -6.51 18.90 7.62
N GLY A 711 -5.59 17.95 7.80
CA GLY A 711 -5.92 16.55 8.01
C GLY A 711 -4.77 15.56 7.93
N VAL A 712 -5.14 14.30 7.79
CA VAL A 712 -4.24 13.13 7.78
C VAL A 712 -4.54 12.23 6.59
N GLN A 713 -3.54 11.46 6.15
CA GLN A 713 -3.69 10.47 5.08
C GLN A 713 -2.97 9.16 5.42
N ALA A 714 -3.61 8.04 5.11
CA ALA A 714 -3.01 6.70 5.09
C ALA A 714 -2.55 6.32 3.68
N GLN A 715 -1.42 5.60 3.58
CA GLN A 715 -0.73 5.30 2.34
C GLN A 715 -0.73 3.80 2.14
N ILE A 716 -1.18 3.32 0.98
CA ILE A 716 -0.93 1.95 0.56
C ILE A 716 -0.14 1.93 -0.76
N TRP A 717 1.17 1.74 -0.63
CA TRP A 717 2.09 1.51 -1.75
C TRP A 717 2.03 0.05 -2.22
N ALA A 718 2.26 -0.18 -3.51
CA ALA A 718 1.94 -1.46 -4.15
C ALA A 718 3.15 -2.28 -4.61
N GLU A 719 4.39 -2.00 -4.16
CA GLU A 719 5.57 -2.79 -4.53
C GLU A 719 5.44 -4.26 -4.16
N THR A 720 4.74 -4.56 -3.06
CA THR A 720 4.58 -5.93 -2.56
C THR A 720 3.15 -6.46 -2.65
N ILE A 721 2.21 -5.71 -3.23
CA ILE A 721 0.81 -6.14 -3.42
C ILE A 721 0.72 -7.05 -4.64
N LYS A 722 0.66 -8.36 -4.40
CA LYS A 722 0.87 -9.37 -5.46
C LYS A 722 -0.34 -10.22 -5.79
N ASP A 723 -1.36 -10.25 -4.94
CA ASP A 723 -2.58 -11.07 -5.15
C ASP A 723 -3.83 -10.20 -5.34
N GLY A 724 -3.66 -9.02 -5.95
CA GLY A 724 -4.74 -8.09 -6.25
C GLY A 724 -5.55 -7.66 -5.03
N GLU A 725 -6.87 -7.79 -5.12
CA GLU A 725 -7.81 -7.35 -4.10
C GLU A 725 -7.57 -7.97 -2.71
N ASP A 726 -7.24 -9.27 -2.65
CA ASP A 726 -7.10 -9.98 -1.38
C ASP A 726 -5.90 -9.47 -0.58
N ASP A 727 -4.76 -9.24 -1.23
CA ASP A 727 -3.56 -8.68 -0.57
C ASP A 727 -3.74 -7.18 -0.25
N LEU A 728 -4.37 -6.43 -1.16
CA LEU A 728 -4.71 -5.02 -0.91
C LEU A 728 -5.57 -4.86 0.36
N MET A 729 -6.65 -5.64 0.46
CA MET A 729 -7.56 -5.57 1.61
C MET A 729 -6.92 -6.09 2.90
N LEU A 730 -6.04 -7.10 2.82
CA LEU A 730 -5.26 -7.59 3.96
C LEU A 730 -4.38 -6.49 4.59
N ARG A 731 -3.82 -5.60 3.76
CA ARG A 731 -2.96 -4.50 4.23
C ARG A 731 -3.75 -3.32 4.76
N ILE A 732 -4.88 -3.01 4.12
CA ILE A 732 -5.77 -1.92 4.55
C ILE A 732 -6.49 -2.29 5.85
N LEU A 733 -6.94 -3.54 6.00
CA LEU A 733 -7.82 -3.97 7.07
C LEU A 733 -7.09 -4.88 8.06
N PRO A 734 -7.12 -4.58 9.37
CA PRO A 734 -7.90 -3.54 10.06
C PRO A 734 -7.20 -2.19 10.32
N LYS A 735 -6.02 -1.89 9.75
CA LYS A 735 -5.30 -0.60 10.02
C LYS A 735 -6.15 0.64 9.73
N LEU A 736 -7.02 0.57 8.70
CA LEU A 736 -7.97 1.62 8.34
C LEU A 736 -8.85 2.06 9.51
N MET A 737 -9.24 1.13 10.38
CA MET A 737 -10.09 1.45 11.54
C MET A 737 -9.34 2.31 12.56
N GLY A 738 -8.06 2.00 12.81
CA GLY A 738 -7.20 2.80 13.68
C GLY A 738 -6.94 4.20 13.11
N PHE A 739 -6.69 4.27 11.79
CA PHE A 739 -6.56 5.55 11.08
C PHE A 739 -7.85 6.37 11.14
N ALA A 740 -9.00 5.76 10.87
CA ALA A 740 -10.28 6.44 10.84
C ALA A 740 -10.67 6.99 12.22
N GLU A 741 -10.34 6.27 13.30
CA GLU A 741 -10.48 6.79 14.66
C GLU A 741 -9.63 8.04 14.89
N THR A 742 -8.37 8.06 14.42
CA THR A 742 -7.51 9.25 14.50
C THR A 742 -8.02 10.41 13.63
N ALA A 743 -8.54 10.11 12.44
CA ALA A 743 -8.92 11.08 11.43
C ALA A 743 -10.29 11.74 11.71
N TRP A 744 -11.22 11.01 12.32
CA TRP A 744 -12.61 11.45 12.52
C TRP A 744 -12.92 11.82 13.97
N SER A 745 -12.57 10.96 14.94
CA SER A 745 -13.02 11.12 16.32
C SER A 745 -12.49 12.42 16.95
N PRO A 746 -13.18 12.97 17.97
CA PRO A 746 -12.65 14.09 18.75
C PRO A 746 -11.22 13.83 19.26
N GLU A 747 -10.49 14.92 19.56
CA GLU A 747 -9.19 14.81 20.23
C GLU A 747 -9.31 13.92 21.48
N ARG A 748 -8.58 12.79 21.49
CA ARG A 748 -8.70 11.78 22.54
C ARG A 748 -8.06 12.30 23.81
N GLU A 749 -8.63 11.94 24.96
CA GLU A 749 -8.23 12.50 26.27
C GLU A 749 -6.71 12.41 26.50
N TRP A 750 -6.10 11.26 26.19
CA TRP A 750 -4.68 11.01 26.39
C TRP A 750 -3.76 11.93 25.56
N GLU A 751 -4.22 12.46 24.41
CA GLU A 751 -3.41 13.34 23.55
C GLU A 751 -2.98 14.63 24.28
N THR A 752 -3.82 15.09 25.21
CA THR A 752 -3.60 16.34 25.95
C THR A 752 -2.89 16.15 27.30
N ILE A 753 -2.71 14.91 27.75
CA ILE A 753 -2.04 14.62 29.03
C ILE A 753 -0.52 14.83 28.89
N SER A 754 0.03 15.70 29.74
CA SER A 754 1.46 16.02 29.76
C SER A 754 2.29 14.95 30.46
N ASP A 755 1.85 14.47 31.64
CA ASP A 755 2.56 13.43 32.37
C ASP A 755 2.61 12.13 31.57
N LYS A 756 3.82 11.56 31.42
CA LYS A 756 4.03 10.35 30.62
C LYS A 756 3.23 9.18 31.19
N ASN A 757 3.35 8.87 32.47
CA ASN A 757 2.74 7.68 33.05
C ASN A 757 1.21 7.75 33.02
N GLU A 758 0.63 8.92 33.33
CA GLU A 758 -0.82 9.14 33.24
C GLU A 758 -1.32 9.04 31.80
N ARG A 759 -0.56 9.58 30.83
CA ARG A 759 -0.88 9.48 29.41
C ARG A 759 -0.87 8.04 28.95
N GLU A 760 0.17 7.28 29.28
CA GLU A 760 0.31 5.89 28.86
C GLU A 760 -0.76 5.00 29.50
N ALA A 761 -1.07 5.20 30.78
CA ALA A 761 -2.20 4.50 31.40
C ALA A 761 -3.54 4.81 30.71
N SER A 762 -3.75 6.06 30.29
CA SER A 762 -4.96 6.49 29.58
C SER A 762 -5.03 5.92 28.15
N TRP A 763 -3.92 5.93 27.40
CA TRP A 763 -3.87 5.30 26.08
C TRP A 763 -4.11 3.80 26.19
N ASP A 764 -3.66 3.13 27.25
CA ASP A 764 -3.68 1.66 27.31
C ASP A 764 -5.11 1.20 27.60
N LYS A 765 -5.81 1.97 28.44
CA LYS A 765 -7.24 1.82 28.66
C LYS A 765 -8.02 2.03 27.36
N GLY A 766 -7.73 3.09 26.61
CA GLY A 766 -8.39 3.38 25.33
C GLY A 766 -8.14 2.29 24.28
N TRP A 767 -6.89 1.83 24.17
CA TRP A 767 -6.49 0.76 23.28
C TRP A 767 -7.17 -0.56 23.64
N ASN A 768 -7.30 -0.89 24.93
CA ASN A 768 -8.00 -2.10 25.36
C ASN A 768 -9.47 -2.10 24.89
N ILE A 769 -10.16 -0.95 24.98
CA ILE A 769 -11.54 -0.79 24.47
C ILE A 769 -11.57 -0.95 22.95
N PHE A 770 -10.64 -0.31 22.24
CA PHE A 770 -10.58 -0.36 20.78
C PHE A 770 -10.30 -1.78 20.28
N ALA A 771 -9.26 -2.45 20.80
CA ALA A 771 -8.88 -3.81 20.43
C ALA A 771 -10.00 -4.84 20.70
N ASN A 772 -10.72 -4.72 21.82
CA ASN A 772 -11.89 -5.55 22.08
C ASN A 772 -13.00 -5.28 21.04
N THR A 773 -13.23 -4.01 20.68
CA THR A 773 -14.22 -3.65 19.66
C THR A 773 -13.84 -4.24 18.29
N LEU A 774 -12.55 -4.24 17.93
CA LEU A 774 -12.06 -4.86 16.70
C LEU A 774 -12.42 -6.35 16.66
N ALA A 775 -12.03 -7.13 17.69
CA ALA A 775 -12.25 -8.57 17.72
C ALA A 775 -13.73 -8.95 17.80
N GLN A 776 -14.50 -8.26 18.64
CA GLN A 776 -15.87 -8.65 18.96
C GLN A 776 -16.90 -8.09 17.98
N LYS A 777 -16.56 -7.04 17.19
CA LYS A 777 -17.50 -6.37 16.28
C LYS A 777 -16.96 -6.11 14.89
N GLU A 778 -15.79 -5.50 14.74
CA GLU A 778 -15.39 -5.00 13.42
C GLU A 778 -14.82 -6.08 12.50
N LEU A 779 -13.91 -6.93 13.00
CA LEU A 779 -13.33 -8.02 12.19
C LEU A 779 -14.39 -9.00 11.67
N PRO A 780 -15.31 -9.52 12.51
CA PRO A 780 -16.35 -10.41 12.02
C PRO A 780 -17.27 -9.76 10.98
N ARG A 781 -17.45 -8.42 11.06
CA ARG A 781 -18.31 -7.68 10.12
C ARG A 781 -17.80 -7.87 8.70
N LEU A 782 -16.49 -7.82 8.51
CA LEU A 782 -15.84 -7.88 7.21
C LEU A 782 -16.08 -9.18 6.45
N THR A 783 -16.63 -10.22 7.09
CA THR A 783 -16.87 -11.53 6.44
C THR A 783 -17.90 -11.45 5.31
N LEU A 784 -19.03 -10.76 5.53
CA LEU A 784 -20.09 -10.61 4.51
C LEU A 784 -20.35 -9.16 4.11
N PHE A 785 -19.79 -8.19 4.84
CA PHE A 785 -19.98 -6.77 4.55
C PHE A 785 -19.48 -6.43 3.15
N TYR A 786 -20.31 -5.78 2.34
CA TYR A 786 -20.06 -5.51 0.91
C TYR A 786 -19.60 -6.74 0.09
N GLY A 787 -20.09 -7.94 0.45
CA GLY A 787 -19.70 -9.19 -0.22
C GLY A 787 -18.43 -9.85 0.34
N GLY A 788 -17.89 -9.30 1.43
CA GLY A 788 -16.77 -9.87 2.17
C GLY A 788 -15.42 -9.29 1.78
N PHE A 789 -14.49 -9.26 2.73
CA PHE A 789 -13.12 -8.78 2.54
C PHE A 789 -12.12 -9.83 3.05
N ASN A 790 -10.92 -9.85 2.46
CA ASN A 790 -9.77 -10.41 3.14
C ASN A 790 -9.23 -9.38 4.16
N TYR A 791 -8.83 -9.83 5.34
CA TYR A 791 -8.36 -8.95 6.42
C TYR A 791 -7.41 -9.68 7.37
N HIS A 792 -6.57 -8.91 8.04
CA HIS A 792 -5.57 -9.42 8.96
C HIS A 792 -6.19 -9.75 10.33
N VAL A 793 -5.88 -10.93 10.86
CA VAL A 793 -6.18 -11.34 12.23
C VAL A 793 -4.84 -11.58 12.93
N PRO A 794 -4.54 -10.89 14.04
CA PRO A 794 -3.23 -11.01 14.68
C PRO A 794 -3.05 -12.37 15.33
N ALA A 795 -1.82 -12.89 15.28
CA ALA A 795 -1.46 -14.13 15.93
C ALA A 795 -1.59 -14.04 17.47
N PRO A 796 -1.94 -15.14 18.15
CA PRO A 796 -2.04 -15.17 19.62
C PRO A 796 -0.67 -15.31 20.29
N GLY A 797 -0.61 -15.03 21.58
CA GLY A 797 0.55 -15.31 22.43
C GLY A 797 0.42 -16.66 23.13
N GLY A 798 1.54 -17.36 23.33
CA GLY A 798 1.60 -18.65 24.01
C GLY A 798 2.91 -18.91 24.75
N LYS A 799 2.84 -19.55 25.92
CA LYS A 799 4.01 -19.91 26.74
C LYS A 799 3.74 -21.22 27.49
N ILE A 800 4.74 -22.11 27.55
CA ILE A 800 4.66 -23.30 28.40
C ILE A 800 5.17 -22.96 29.81
N ILE A 801 4.31 -23.13 30.81
CA ILE A 801 4.64 -22.92 32.23
C ILE A 801 4.16 -24.15 32.99
N ASP A 802 5.05 -24.81 33.73
CA ASP A 802 4.74 -26.03 34.48
C ASP A 802 4.02 -27.10 33.63
N GLU A 803 4.58 -27.38 32.43
CA GLU A 803 4.05 -28.34 31.43
C GLU A 803 2.65 -27.99 30.90
N LYS A 804 2.15 -26.77 31.14
CA LYS A 804 0.87 -26.29 30.64
C LYS A 804 1.03 -25.18 29.63
N LEU A 805 0.24 -25.25 28.56
CA LEU A 805 0.04 -24.15 27.63
C LEU A 805 -0.72 -23.02 28.31
N HIS A 806 -0.10 -21.86 28.42
CA HIS A 806 -0.75 -20.58 28.70
C HIS A 806 -0.85 -19.80 27.40
N ALA A 807 -2.05 -19.35 27.03
CA ALA A 807 -2.27 -18.56 25.82
C ALA A 807 -3.16 -17.35 26.07
N ASN A 808 -2.97 -16.29 25.29
CA ASN A 808 -3.77 -15.07 25.34
C ASN A 808 -3.86 -14.41 23.96
N SER A 809 -4.80 -13.48 23.80
CA SER A 809 -5.11 -12.88 22.51
C SER A 809 -4.53 -11.48 22.39
N THR A 810 -4.05 -11.15 21.19
CA THR A 810 -3.61 -9.81 20.81
C THR A 810 -4.78 -8.84 20.73
N TYR A 811 -5.95 -9.32 20.28
CA TYR A 811 -7.23 -8.61 20.41
C TYR A 811 -8.18 -9.44 21.28
N PRO A 812 -8.44 -9.05 22.55
CA PRO A 812 -9.31 -9.81 23.42
C PRO A 812 -10.73 -9.96 22.83
N GLY A 813 -11.25 -11.19 22.84
CA GLY A 813 -12.47 -11.59 22.13
C GLY A 813 -12.22 -12.56 20.97
N LEU A 814 -10.99 -12.66 20.44
CA LEU A 814 -10.65 -13.71 19.48
C LEU A 814 -10.58 -15.08 20.14
N ILE A 815 -11.02 -16.10 19.42
CA ILE A 815 -11.04 -17.50 19.83
C ILE A 815 -9.68 -18.12 19.53
N ILE A 816 -8.95 -18.53 20.57
CA ILE A 816 -7.67 -19.24 20.40
C ILE A 816 -7.95 -20.73 20.27
N ARG A 817 -7.35 -21.35 19.25
CA ARG A 817 -7.35 -22.80 19.06
C ARG A 817 -5.93 -23.34 19.06
N TYR A 818 -5.78 -24.59 19.46
CA TYR A 818 -4.47 -25.22 19.61
C TYR A 818 -4.46 -26.67 19.14
N SER A 819 -3.25 -27.13 18.80
CA SER A 819 -2.90 -28.55 18.61
C SER A 819 -1.71 -28.90 19.51
N THR A 820 -1.56 -30.18 19.83
CA THR A 820 -0.47 -30.69 20.70
C THR A 820 0.41 -31.71 19.98
N ASP A 821 0.18 -31.92 18.69
CA ASP A 821 0.88 -32.86 17.82
C ASP A 821 1.58 -32.15 16.64
N GLY A 822 1.61 -30.82 16.64
CA GLY A 822 2.18 -29.99 15.59
C GLY A 822 1.30 -29.77 14.37
N THR A 823 0.08 -30.32 14.33
CA THR A 823 -0.87 -30.06 13.22
C THR A 823 -1.30 -28.61 13.19
N GLU A 824 -1.57 -28.07 12.00
CA GLU A 824 -2.04 -26.69 11.84
C GLU A 824 -3.43 -26.52 12.45
N PRO A 825 -3.63 -25.64 13.46
CA PRO A 825 -4.95 -25.45 14.04
C PRO A 825 -5.94 -24.89 13.02
N ASP A 826 -7.14 -25.44 13.01
CA ASP A 826 -8.28 -25.04 12.18
C ASP A 826 -9.51 -24.72 13.05
N ILE A 827 -10.65 -24.41 12.42
CA ILE A 827 -11.90 -24.11 13.14
C ILE A 827 -12.48 -25.31 13.92
N ASN A 828 -11.96 -26.52 13.71
CA ASN A 828 -12.39 -27.74 14.40
C ASN A 828 -11.45 -28.12 15.56
N SER A 829 -10.25 -27.53 15.60
CA SER A 829 -9.23 -27.77 16.62
C SER A 829 -9.69 -27.31 18.01
N SER A 830 -9.10 -27.86 19.07
CA SER A 830 -9.52 -27.58 20.44
C SER A 830 -9.45 -26.09 20.78
N ILE A 831 -10.53 -25.54 21.36
CA ILE A 831 -10.55 -24.16 21.86
C ILE A 831 -9.77 -24.08 23.16
N TYR A 832 -8.85 -23.13 23.25
CA TYR A 832 -8.16 -22.79 24.49
C TYR A 832 -9.09 -21.97 25.39
N LYS A 833 -9.32 -22.45 26.62
CA LYS A 833 -10.15 -21.77 27.63
C LYS A 833 -9.42 -21.55 28.96
N GLU A 834 -8.51 -22.45 29.28
CA GLU A 834 -7.74 -22.46 30.51
C GLU A 834 -6.42 -23.22 30.26
N PRO A 835 -5.42 -23.12 31.15
CA PRO A 835 -4.14 -23.79 30.95
C PRO A 835 -4.27 -25.31 30.76
N VAL A 836 -3.74 -25.82 29.65
CA VAL A 836 -3.87 -27.23 29.23
C VAL A 836 -2.54 -27.94 29.37
N LEU A 837 -2.51 -29.13 29.96
CA LEU A 837 -1.29 -29.97 30.01
C LEU A 837 -0.90 -30.41 28.59
N VAL A 838 0.36 -30.22 28.23
CA VAL A 838 0.86 -30.52 26.88
C VAL A 838 2.13 -31.36 26.94
N SER A 839 2.25 -32.31 26.01
CA SER A 839 3.46 -33.12 25.81
C SER A 839 3.67 -33.32 24.32
N GLY A 840 4.38 -32.41 23.67
CA GLY A 840 4.64 -32.44 22.22
C GLY A 840 4.83 -31.04 21.63
N THR A 841 4.88 -30.97 20.30
CA THR A 841 4.90 -29.70 19.56
C THR A 841 3.54 -29.04 19.65
N VAL A 842 3.48 -27.85 20.22
CA VAL A 842 2.24 -27.09 20.39
C VAL A 842 2.16 -25.99 19.35
N LYS A 843 1.04 -25.93 18.62
CA LYS A 843 0.70 -24.79 17.77
C LYS A 843 -0.53 -24.09 18.30
N ILE A 844 -0.56 -22.77 18.17
CA ILE A 844 -1.72 -21.94 18.49
C ILE A 844 -2.07 -21.02 17.32
N LYS A 845 -3.36 -20.70 17.18
CA LYS A 845 -3.89 -19.80 16.16
C LYS A 845 -5.14 -19.09 16.68
N ALA A 846 -5.29 -17.82 16.36
CA ALA A 846 -6.47 -17.04 16.73
C ALA A 846 -7.48 -17.03 15.59
N PHE A 847 -8.75 -17.01 15.94
CA PHE A 847 -9.87 -16.92 15.01
C PHE A 847 -10.86 -15.88 15.49
N ASP A 848 -11.45 -15.11 14.57
CA ASP A 848 -12.65 -14.36 14.91
C ASP A 848 -13.89 -15.29 14.97
N ILE A 849 -15.05 -14.73 15.34
CA ILE A 849 -16.29 -15.51 15.43
C ILE A 849 -16.82 -15.98 14.07
N ALA A 850 -16.37 -15.37 12.98
CA ALA A 850 -16.73 -15.75 11.62
C ALA A 850 -15.84 -16.87 11.06
N GLY A 851 -14.74 -17.19 11.75
CA GLY A 851 -13.84 -18.29 11.40
C GLY A 851 -12.60 -17.86 10.61
N LYS A 852 -12.35 -16.56 10.42
CA LYS A 852 -11.09 -16.08 9.82
C LYS A 852 -9.95 -16.27 10.82
N GLY A 853 -8.91 -16.98 10.40
CA GLY A 853 -7.76 -17.32 11.24
C GLY A 853 -6.54 -16.42 11.02
N SER A 854 -5.72 -16.26 12.06
CA SER A 854 -4.40 -15.61 12.02
C SER A 854 -3.32 -16.50 11.38
N LEU A 855 -2.07 -16.03 11.32
CA LEU A 855 -0.93 -16.95 11.23
C LEU A 855 -0.85 -17.84 12.49
N SER A 856 -0.36 -19.07 12.33
CA SER A 856 -0.08 -19.96 13.47
C SER A 856 1.26 -19.64 14.11
N MET A 857 1.34 -19.88 15.41
CA MET A 857 2.56 -19.75 16.20
C MET A 857 2.94 -21.10 16.83
N ASP A 858 4.22 -21.43 16.73
CA ASP A 858 4.81 -22.54 17.50
C ASP A 858 5.07 -22.07 18.93
N VAL A 859 4.68 -22.89 19.90
CA VAL A 859 4.92 -22.65 21.33
C VAL A 859 5.94 -23.67 21.82
N ASN A 860 7.17 -23.20 22.04
CA ASN A 860 8.31 -24.01 22.48
C ASN A 860 8.56 -23.89 23.97
#